data_AF-A0A6A6T5S8-F1
#
_entry.id   AF-A0A6A6T5S8-F1
#
_cell.length_a   1.000
_cell.length_b   1.000
_cell.length_c   1.000
_cell.angle_alpha   90.00
_cell.angle_beta   90.00
_cell.angle_gamma   90.00
#
_symmetry.space_group_name_H-M   'P 1'
#
loop_
_entity.id
_entity.type
_entity.pdbx_description
1 polymer ?
#
loop_
_entity_poly.entity_id
_entity_poly.type
_entity_poly.pdbx_seq_one_letter_code
_entity_poly.pdbx_strand_id
1 'polypeptide(L)'
;MSTDPELVDGDWRDHHLRLEDASISDLRVALANKHISSEELVEAYIARIEEVNDKVSAVSVINKEAIEIARQKDIEREGGKMKGLLHGIPILVKDIFLTLDQMPIGCSGLKNATPKFEADVIMKLREEGAVLLGKTVPSEWCNYRSPGNAPNGWSPVGGQCLGIYCDGQDPGGSSSGSGVAIALGLAAAALGAETSGSIASPARSSGIIGLKPTTGLIPRNGMYCVSEWQDSVGVLAKTVEDAAHLLTALAGNSKESMDNMSRNTVTYINGAQELDLPTDFRAACRSNGLEGLRLAIPRHIMNRDKYVMEEFDDALQVMRGLGATIVEDARYSEWSLSYWDDELWEVAPRIEILDGMSKFLSQFEHNPHELHSLEDVMEFTSKTQDEENVDWGMEEWEIAVRLNRDYGKGSEKYRQSYALRQRMADQIAELLERHQCDLIVAPSWTDTTANVGGCPQISVPLRAYPKGSPLKRLAKGLISNGPYIPTGLLIVGRRNDDARVIGAAHAFERATERPPGQPRDNLILVPKALPIFDIRHSEMVPSLDRCGFEWVKCQTTGSLEDEESITQHIRELESLVKDATGARMALTFDYQIRKRELDRESPQIRPVSTFVHIDITPSAAEDRIRFSFPEIADSILNQRYRILSVWHPLVSPILDYPLAVCDSRTLPEDDLIESDFIYPNFESETFMVFPNVAHKWYYMSEQCRDDVLLLVNFDSEKNIRVPHSGFELPPDMRVSRLRESFEMRVIVTMG
;
A
#
# COMPACT_ATOMS: atom_id res chain seq x y z
N MET A 1 38.74 -20.00 4.18
CA MET A 1 39.27 -19.58 2.86
C MET A 1 38.35 -20.16 1.80
N SER A 2 38.03 -19.37 0.76
CA SER A 2 36.80 -19.38 -0.05
C SER A 2 35.68 -18.63 0.70
N THR A 3 35.49 -17.30 0.66
CA THR A 3 35.54 -16.26 -0.40
C THR A 3 34.75 -16.62 -1.64
N ASP A 4 33.49 -16.21 -1.64
CA ASP A 4 32.77 -15.84 -2.85
C ASP A 4 32.17 -14.44 -2.63
N PRO A 5 32.79 -13.39 -3.20
CA PRO A 5 32.30 -12.02 -3.19
C PRO A 5 31.85 -11.62 -4.60
N GLU A 6 30.57 -11.31 -4.82
CA GLU A 6 30.13 -10.45 -5.93
C GLU A 6 28.64 -10.13 -5.80
N LEU A 7 28.34 -9.10 -5.01
CA LEU A 7 27.23 -8.18 -5.19
C LEU A 7 27.67 -6.88 -4.51
N VAL A 8 27.32 -5.75 -5.11
CA VAL A 8 27.65 -4.36 -4.71
C VAL A 8 28.96 -3.84 -5.31
N ASP A 9 28.88 -3.48 -6.60
CA ASP A 9 29.56 -2.29 -7.10
C ASP A 9 28.51 -1.41 -7.80
N GLY A 10 27.71 -0.74 -6.98
CA GLY A 10 26.83 0.35 -7.37
C GLY A 10 27.17 1.53 -6.45
N ASP A 11 27.49 2.66 -7.04
CA ASP A 11 27.85 3.90 -6.34
C ASP A 11 26.68 4.35 -5.44
N TRP A 12 26.74 4.00 -4.16
CA TRP A 12 25.67 4.17 -3.18
C TRP A 12 25.51 5.63 -2.68
N ARG A 13 26.37 6.54 -3.14
CA ARG A 13 26.41 7.94 -2.66
C ARG A 13 25.21 8.78 -3.09
N ASP A 14 24.33 8.26 -3.94
CA ASP A 14 23.13 8.93 -4.46
C ASP A 14 21.80 8.41 -3.87
N HIS A 15 21.82 7.55 -2.83
CA HIS A 15 20.63 7.14 -2.11
C HIS A 15 20.64 7.66 -0.68
N HIS A 16 20.12 8.88 -0.49
CA HIS A 16 19.69 9.34 0.82
C HIS A 16 18.68 8.34 1.38
N LEU A 17 18.95 7.74 2.53
CA LEU A 17 18.02 6.86 3.24
C LEU A 17 16.74 7.65 3.55
N ARG A 18 15.69 7.45 2.75
CA ARG A 18 14.38 8.07 2.93
C ARG A 18 13.65 7.34 4.04
N LEU A 19 13.47 7.98 5.19
CA LEU A 19 12.83 7.36 6.36
C LEU A 19 11.39 6.93 6.09
N GLU A 20 10.73 7.54 5.11
CA GLU A 20 9.40 7.18 4.61
C GLU A 20 9.38 5.82 3.90
N ASP A 21 10.50 5.36 3.33
CA ASP A 21 10.55 4.15 2.48
C ASP A 21 11.47 3.06 3.06
N ALA A 22 12.40 3.40 3.96
CA ALA A 22 13.36 2.46 4.51
C ALA A 22 12.69 1.30 5.25
N SER A 23 13.07 0.07 4.90
CA SER A 23 12.72 -1.16 5.62
C SER A 23 13.62 -1.36 6.85
N ILE A 24 13.22 -2.24 7.76
CA ILE A 24 14.05 -2.64 8.90
C ILE A 24 15.36 -3.27 8.42
N SER A 25 15.34 -4.00 7.31
CA SER A 25 16.55 -4.54 6.67
C SER A 25 17.50 -3.42 6.22
N ASP A 26 16.99 -2.38 5.57
CA ASP A 26 17.79 -1.21 5.15
C ASP A 26 18.40 -0.47 6.36
N LEU A 27 17.59 -0.24 7.40
CA LEU A 27 18.04 0.43 8.63
C LEU A 27 19.13 -0.40 9.33
N ARG A 28 18.98 -1.72 9.39
CA ARG A 28 20.00 -2.61 9.96
C ARG A 28 21.31 -2.54 9.20
N VAL A 29 21.26 -2.53 7.86
CA VAL A 29 22.45 -2.39 7.01
C VAL A 29 23.10 -1.02 7.21
N ALA A 30 22.32 0.06 7.23
CA ALA A 30 22.84 1.41 7.45
C ALA A 30 23.53 1.55 8.82
N LEU A 31 22.92 1.01 9.89
CA LEU A 31 23.49 0.98 11.24
C LEU A 31 24.76 0.11 11.32
N ALA A 32 24.77 -1.04 10.64
CA ALA A 32 25.93 -1.94 10.63
C ALA A 32 27.13 -1.31 9.89
N ASN A 33 26.86 -0.62 8.78
CA ASN A 33 27.87 0.05 7.97
C ASN A 33 28.26 1.45 8.49
N LYS A 34 27.66 1.89 9.61
CA LYS A 34 27.87 3.22 10.19
C LYS A 34 27.55 4.36 9.22
N HIS A 35 26.59 4.15 8.32
CA HIS A 35 26.04 5.22 7.48
C HIS A 35 25.14 6.17 8.30
N ILE A 36 24.53 5.64 9.36
CA ILE A 36 23.80 6.37 10.38
C ILE A 36 23.97 5.64 11.72
N SER A 37 23.98 6.35 12.83
CA SER A 37 23.92 5.79 14.18
C SER A 37 22.46 5.61 14.65
N SER A 38 22.24 4.83 15.71
CA SER A 38 20.92 4.71 16.33
C SER A 38 20.47 6.06 16.89
N GLU A 39 21.39 6.83 17.45
CA GLU A 39 21.17 8.19 17.94
C GLU A 39 20.65 9.11 16.81
N GLU A 40 21.40 9.24 15.71
CA GLU A 40 21.00 10.05 14.55
C GLU A 40 19.68 9.57 13.93
N LEU A 41 19.45 8.25 13.89
CA LEU A 41 18.20 7.69 13.39
C LEU A 41 17.00 8.08 14.26
N VAL A 42 17.15 8.05 15.58
CA VAL A 42 16.10 8.48 16.52
C VAL A 42 15.86 9.97 16.44
N GLU A 43 16.91 10.78 16.36
CA GLU A 43 16.80 12.24 16.16
C GLU A 43 16.04 12.56 14.87
N ALA A 44 16.33 11.85 13.78
CA ALA A 44 15.67 12.06 12.50
C ALA A 44 14.16 11.69 12.55
N TYR A 45 13.78 10.60 13.22
CA TYR A 45 12.36 10.28 13.44
C TYR A 45 11.66 11.30 14.35
N ILE A 46 12.32 11.76 15.42
CA ILE A 46 11.76 12.81 16.30
C ILE A 46 11.51 14.09 15.50
N ALA A 47 12.48 14.54 14.70
CA ALA A 47 12.33 15.71 13.84
C ALA A 47 11.16 15.55 12.85
N ARG A 48 10.98 14.35 12.28
CA ARG A 48 9.84 14.07 11.39
C ARG A 48 8.51 14.08 12.13
N ILE A 49 8.45 13.56 13.35
CA ILE A 49 7.26 13.64 14.21
C ILE A 49 6.90 15.10 14.47
N GLU A 50 7.88 15.94 14.85
CA GLU A 50 7.67 17.37 15.09
C GLU A 50 7.15 18.12 13.85
N GLU A 51 7.54 17.70 12.65
CA GLU A 51 7.10 18.32 11.39
C GLU A 51 5.61 18.10 11.08
N VAL A 52 5.07 16.91 11.39
CA VAL A 52 3.74 16.49 10.88
C VAL A 52 2.71 16.19 11.95
N ASN A 53 3.12 15.85 13.18
CA ASN A 53 2.20 15.31 14.19
C ASN A 53 1.14 16.32 14.64
N ASP A 54 1.43 17.63 14.58
CA ASP A 54 0.45 18.70 14.86
C ASP A 54 -0.76 18.69 13.92
N LYS A 55 -0.63 18.07 12.74
CA LYS A 55 -1.72 17.96 11.75
C LYS A 55 -2.53 16.67 11.85
N VAL A 56 -1.90 15.59 12.33
CA VAL A 56 -2.47 14.24 12.24
C VAL A 56 -2.65 13.55 13.59
N SER A 57 -2.05 14.08 14.66
CA SER A 57 -2.09 13.57 16.03
C SER A 57 -1.91 12.05 16.11
N ALA A 58 -0.85 11.51 15.52
CA ALA A 58 -0.57 10.08 15.48
C ALA A 58 0.23 9.59 16.71
N VAL A 59 1.17 10.39 17.19
CA VAL A 59 2.04 10.11 18.35
C VAL A 59 1.49 10.88 19.56
N SER A 60 1.13 10.17 20.64
CA SER A 60 0.63 10.79 21.88
C SER A 60 1.77 11.30 22.77
N VAL A 61 2.90 10.60 22.79
CA VAL A 61 4.06 10.96 23.61
C VAL A 61 5.35 10.42 22.99
N ILE A 62 6.40 11.22 23.01
CA ILE A 62 7.77 10.80 22.70
C ILE A 62 8.48 10.42 24.01
N ASN A 63 9.21 9.32 24.01
CA ASN A 63 10.03 8.93 25.15
C ASN A 63 11.22 9.88 25.28
N LYS A 64 11.28 10.63 26.39
CA LYS A 64 12.34 11.61 26.65
C LYS A 64 13.73 10.97 26.76
N GLU A 65 13.80 9.67 27.04
CA GLU A 65 15.04 8.92 27.17
C GLU A 65 15.45 8.25 25.84
N ALA A 66 14.66 8.35 24.77
CA ALA A 66 14.89 7.63 23.52
C ALA A 66 16.29 7.88 22.92
N ILE A 67 16.76 9.12 22.91
CA ILE A 67 18.08 9.51 22.38
C ILE A 67 19.21 8.85 23.21
N GLU A 68 19.11 8.89 24.53
CA GLU A 68 20.12 8.28 25.42
C GLU A 68 20.13 6.75 25.29
N ILE A 69 18.93 6.14 25.20
CA ILE A 69 18.79 4.70 24.96
C ILE A 69 19.43 4.32 23.62
N ALA A 70 19.22 5.12 22.58
CA ALA A 70 19.78 4.92 21.25
C ALA A 70 21.32 5.01 21.25
N ARG A 71 21.87 6.05 21.88
CA ARG A 71 23.32 6.19 22.09
C ARG A 71 23.92 4.97 22.80
N GLN A 72 23.22 4.44 23.81
CA GLN A 72 23.63 3.22 24.49
C GLN A 72 23.57 1.99 23.56
N LYS A 73 22.63 1.93 22.60
CA LYS A 73 22.58 0.85 21.59
C LYS A 73 23.77 0.94 20.63
N ASP A 74 24.22 2.14 20.28
CA ASP A 74 25.43 2.33 19.47
C ASP A 74 26.68 1.87 20.20
N ILE A 75 26.86 2.23 21.48
CA ILE A 75 27.96 1.75 22.32
C ILE A 75 27.96 0.21 22.41
N GLU A 76 26.79 -0.39 22.60
CA GLU A 76 26.64 -1.85 22.61
C GLU A 76 27.04 -2.47 21.26
N ARG A 77 26.66 -1.85 20.13
CA ARG A 77 27.01 -2.29 18.78
C ARG A 77 28.53 -2.26 18.57
N GLU A 78 29.18 -1.15 18.92
CA GLU A 78 30.64 -1.00 18.80
C GLU A 78 31.41 -1.98 19.69
N GLY A 79 30.87 -2.29 20.86
CA GLY A 79 31.41 -3.30 21.77
C GLY A 79 31.14 -4.75 21.38
N GLY A 80 30.47 -5.02 20.24
CA GLY A 80 30.12 -6.37 19.80
C GLY A 80 29.03 -7.04 20.65
N LYS A 81 28.19 -6.26 21.32
CA LYS A 81 27.13 -6.69 22.26
C LYS A 81 25.73 -6.44 21.71
N MET A 82 25.54 -6.59 20.40
CA MET A 82 24.21 -6.51 19.80
C MET A 82 23.29 -7.56 20.40
N LYS A 83 22.05 -7.18 20.68
CA LYS A 83 21.09 -8.03 21.39
C LYS A 83 20.22 -8.89 20.46
N GLY A 84 19.75 -8.33 19.35
CA GLY A 84 18.77 -9.01 18.51
C GLY A 84 18.49 -8.35 17.16
N LEU A 85 17.34 -8.69 16.58
CA LEU A 85 16.91 -8.21 15.25
C LEU A 85 16.56 -6.73 15.23
N LEU A 86 16.20 -6.17 16.39
CA LEU A 86 15.75 -4.79 16.52
C LEU A 86 16.79 -3.88 17.17
N HIS A 87 18.05 -4.33 17.29
CA HIS A 87 19.08 -3.58 18.00
C HIS A 87 19.31 -2.19 17.39
N GLY A 88 18.97 -1.13 18.13
CA GLY A 88 19.05 0.27 17.70
C GLY A 88 17.91 0.74 16.77
N ILE A 89 16.86 -0.08 16.59
CA ILE A 89 15.72 0.27 15.73
C ILE A 89 14.63 0.96 16.56
N PRO A 90 14.16 2.16 16.17
CA PRO A 90 13.10 2.88 16.87
C PRO A 90 11.71 2.34 16.54
N ILE A 91 10.96 1.99 17.60
CA ILE A 91 9.62 1.41 17.53
C ILE A 91 8.64 2.26 18.34
N LEU A 92 7.47 2.54 17.76
CA LEU A 92 6.33 3.13 18.47
C LEU A 92 5.40 2.03 18.99
N VAL A 93 4.68 2.29 20.08
CA VAL A 93 3.69 1.32 20.60
C VAL A 93 2.35 2.00 20.85
N LYS A 94 1.24 1.29 20.69
CA LYS A 94 -0.09 1.81 21.04
C LYS A 94 -0.15 2.18 22.51
N ASP A 95 -0.85 3.26 22.85
CA ASP A 95 -0.91 3.80 24.21
C ASP A 95 -1.85 3.03 25.18
N ILE A 96 -1.63 1.70 25.25
CA ILE A 96 -2.33 0.74 26.11
C ILE A 96 -1.37 -0.25 26.77
N PHE A 97 -0.08 -0.19 26.42
CA PHE A 97 0.98 -1.01 27.01
C PHE A 97 1.59 -0.29 28.21
N LEU A 98 1.71 -1.02 29.32
CA LEU A 98 2.41 -0.55 30.51
C LEU A 98 3.91 -0.47 30.23
N THR A 99 4.48 0.68 30.53
CA THR A 99 5.92 0.97 30.39
C THR A 99 6.41 1.52 31.70
N LEU A 100 7.64 1.19 32.09
CA LEU A 100 8.26 1.81 33.27
C LEU A 100 8.96 3.14 32.94
N ASP A 101 9.05 3.50 31.65
CA ASP A 101 9.41 4.86 31.24
C ASP A 101 8.34 5.85 31.76
N GLN A 102 8.75 7.10 32.02
CA GLN A 102 7.87 8.18 32.50
C GLN A 102 6.96 8.73 31.38
N MET A 103 6.20 7.85 30.73
CA MET A 103 5.22 8.15 29.69
C MET A 103 3.80 7.89 30.21
N PRO A 104 2.83 8.80 29.97
CA PRO A 104 1.45 8.59 30.36
C PRO A 104 0.84 7.38 29.64
N ILE A 105 -0.34 6.96 30.12
CA ILE A 105 -1.20 6.00 29.44
C ILE A 105 -2.39 6.76 28.86
N GLY A 106 -2.90 6.33 27.71
CA GLY A 106 -3.88 7.04 26.87
C GLY A 106 -5.28 7.30 27.47
N CYS A 107 -5.46 7.20 28.78
CA CYS A 107 -6.66 7.58 29.53
C CYS A 107 -6.32 8.73 30.49
N SER A 108 -7.14 9.79 30.53
CA SER A 108 -6.85 10.95 31.38
C SER A 108 -6.82 10.60 32.87
N GLY A 109 -7.63 9.63 33.29
CA GLY A 109 -7.64 9.07 34.65
C GLY A 109 -6.38 8.28 35.04
N LEU A 110 -5.49 7.98 34.09
CA LEU A 110 -4.23 7.26 34.32
C LEU A 110 -2.99 8.06 33.91
N LYS A 111 -3.13 9.36 33.57
CA LYS A 111 -2.04 10.21 33.05
C LYS A 111 -0.81 10.29 33.98
N ASN A 112 -0.99 10.09 35.28
CA ASN A 112 0.07 10.07 36.30
C ASN A 112 0.14 8.75 37.07
N ALA A 113 -0.42 7.66 36.51
CA ALA A 113 -0.37 6.36 37.16
C ALA A 113 1.03 5.74 37.05
N THR A 114 1.43 4.95 38.05
CA THR A 114 2.69 4.22 38.07
C THR A 114 2.42 2.72 37.97
N PRO A 115 2.78 2.06 36.86
CA PRO A 115 2.64 0.61 36.72
C PRO A 115 3.50 -0.16 37.73
N LYS A 116 3.04 -1.32 38.18
CA LYS A 116 3.81 -2.25 39.03
C LYS A 116 4.94 -2.95 38.28
N PHE A 117 4.79 -3.09 36.96
CA PHE A 117 5.71 -3.79 36.09
C PHE A 117 5.58 -3.30 34.64
N GLU A 118 6.56 -3.65 33.81
CA GLU A 118 6.57 -3.37 32.38
C GLU A 118 5.87 -4.49 31.59
N ALA A 119 5.09 -4.13 30.57
CA ALA A 119 4.40 -5.12 29.75
C ALA A 119 5.38 -6.09 29.08
N ASP A 120 4.98 -7.37 28.98
CA ASP A 120 5.87 -8.43 28.51
C ASP A 120 6.41 -8.17 27.09
N VAL A 121 5.59 -7.60 26.21
CA VAL A 121 6.03 -7.23 24.86
C VAL A 121 7.04 -6.07 24.85
N ILE A 122 6.96 -5.15 25.81
CA ILE A 122 7.94 -4.06 25.95
C ILE A 122 9.26 -4.63 26.46
N MET A 123 9.22 -5.55 27.42
CA MET A 123 10.42 -6.27 27.85
C MET A 123 11.09 -6.99 26.67
N LYS A 124 10.31 -7.66 25.79
CA LYS A 124 10.85 -8.29 24.58
C LYS A 124 11.49 -7.29 23.61
N LEU A 125 10.86 -6.14 23.38
CA LEU A 125 11.48 -5.07 22.58
C LEU A 125 12.86 -4.67 23.14
N ARG A 126 12.98 -4.52 24.46
CA ARG A 126 14.26 -4.19 25.12
C ARG A 126 15.29 -5.33 25.07
N GLU A 127 14.82 -6.58 25.17
CA GLU A 127 15.64 -7.77 25.00
C GLU A 127 16.22 -7.88 23.59
N GLU A 128 15.46 -7.45 22.57
CA GLU A 128 15.89 -7.41 21.16
C GLU A 128 16.73 -6.16 20.82
N GLY A 129 16.87 -5.25 21.78
CA GLY A 129 17.66 -4.02 21.65
C GLY A 129 16.95 -2.88 20.92
N ALA A 130 15.63 -2.95 20.76
CA ALA A 130 14.83 -1.87 20.19
C ALA A 130 14.89 -0.60 21.06
N VAL A 131 14.76 0.56 20.40
CA VAL A 131 14.55 1.84 21.07
C VAL A 131 13.05 2.09 21.12
N LEU A 132 12.46 2.15 22.31
CA LEU A 132 11.07 2.53 22.48
C LEU A 132 10.94 4.05 22.27
N LEU A 133 10.54 4.45 21.05
CA LEU A 133 10.51 5.85 20.63
C LEU A 133 9.43 6.66 21.35
N GLY A 134 8.30 6.02 21.66
CA GLY A 134 7.14 6.71 22.23
C GLY A 134 5.86 5.88 22.11
N LYS A 135 4.73 6.53 22.36
CA LYS A 135 3.40 5.93 22.24
C LYS A 135 2.53 6.61 21.18
N THR A 136 1.61 5.85 20.61
CA THR A 136 0.71 6.28 19.55
C THR A 136 -0.73 6.39 20.02
N VAL A 137 -1.45 7.36 19.48
CA VAL A 137 -2.84 7.66 19.85
C VAL A 137 -3.74 6.45 19.56
N PRO A 138 -4.42 5.89 20.59
CA PRO A 138 -5.42 4.86 20.40
C PRO A 138 -6.78 5.51 20.15
N SER A 139 -7.75 4.75 19.63
CA SER A 139 -9.14 5.06 19.97
C SER A 139 -9.34 4.71 21.45
N GLU A 140 -9.88 5.65 22.23
CA GLU A 140 -9.96 5.53 23.68
C GLU A 140 -10.55 4.19 24.13
N TRP A 141 -9.90 3.56 25.12
CA TRP A 141 -10.26 2.24 25.63
C TRP A 141 -10.46 1.19 24.53
N CYS A 142 -9.57 1.21 23.54
CA CYS A 142 -9.61 0.33 22.38
C CYS A 142 -10.91 0.42 21.55
N ASN A 143 -11.58 1.58 21.55
CA ASN A 143 -12.88 1.85 20.92
C ASN A 143 -14.09 1.22 21.65
N TYR A 144 -13.91 0.71 22.88
CA TYR A 144 -14.98 0.03 23.62
C TYR A 144 -15.77 0.92 24.57
N ARG A 145 -15.57 2.25 24.51
CA ARG A 145 -16.37 3.24 25.26
C ARG A 145 -17.75 3.44 24.63
N SER A 146 -17.78 3.76 23.33
CA SER A 146 -19.00 4.07 22.58
C SER A 146 -18.77 3.94 21.05
N PRO A 147 -18.54 2.72 20.54
CA PRO A 147 -18.23 2.50 19.13
C PRO A 147 -19.28 3.14 18.21
N GLY A 148 -18.82 3.95 17.25
CA GLY A 148 -19.68 4.64 16.28
C GLY A 148 -20.24 5.99 16.77
N ASN A 149 -20.16 6.28 18.07
CA ASN A 149 -20.39 7.62 18.62
C ASN A 149 -19.06 8.33 18.90
N ALA A 150 -18.16 7.71 19.66
CA ALA A 150 -16.77 8.14 19.74
C ALA A 150 -16.06 7.86 18.40
N PRO A 151 -15.34 8.84 17.83
CA PRO A 151 -14.60 8.64 16.58
C PRO A 151 -13.39 7.75 16.79
N ASN A 152 -13.01 6.99 15.76
CA ASN A 152 -11.74 6.27 15.81
C ASN A 152 -10.59 7.28 15.90
N GLY A 153 -9.58 6.93 16.69
CA GLY A 153 -8.35 7.69 16.84
C GLY A 153 -8.45 8.88 17.79
N TRP A 154 -9.57 9.05 18.50
CA TRP A 154 -9.66 10.03 19.56
C TRP A 154 -9.30 9.44 20.93
N SER A 155 -8.51 10.18 21.71
CA SER A 155 -8.33 9.97 23.14
C SER A 155 -8.09 11.31 23.85
N PRO A 156 -8.40 11.43 25.15
CA PRO A 156 -8.22 12.69 25.89
C PRO A 156 -6.75 13.09 26.05
N VAL A 157 -5.83 12.13 25.94
CA VAL A 157 -4.38 12.37 26.02
C VAL A 157 -3.80 12.72 24.65
N GLY A 158 -4.26 12.05 23.60
CA GLY A 158 -3.69 12.12 22.25
C GLY A 158 -4.40 13.07 21.30
N GLY A 159 -5.59 13.55 21.64
CA GLY A 159 -6.46 14.28 20.73
C GLY A 159 -7.04 13.37 19.64
N GLN A 160 -7.51 13.97 18.54
CA GLN A 160 -8.08 13.26 17.40
C GLN A 160 -7.00 12.96 16.35
N CYS A 161 -6.60 11.70 16.24
CA CYS A 161 -5.79 11.21 15.14
C CYS A 161 -6.58 11.26 13.82
N LEU A 162 -5.95 11.71 12.73
CA LEU A 162 -6.56 11.80 11.40
C LEU A 162 -5.79 10.94 10.39
N GLY A 163 -6.52 10.36 9.44
CA GLY A 163 -5.92 9.70 8.27
C GLY A 163 -5.27 10.71 7.31
N ILE A 164 -4.48 10.21 6.36
CA ILE A 164 -3.49 11.02 5.63
C ILE A 164 -3.81 11.31 4.16
N TYR A 165 -4.86 10.70 3.60
CA TYR A 165 -5.14 10.77 2.16
C TYR A 165 -6.19 11.83 1.81
N CYS A 166 -7.05 12.22 2.75
CA CYS A 166 -7.94 13.36 2.59
C CYS A 166 -8.25 14.06 3.92
N ASP A 167 -8.56 15.36 3.86
CA ASP A 167 -8.88 16.16 5.05
C ASP A 167 -10.05 15.57 5.85
N GLY A 168 -9.83 15.36 7.15
CA GLY A 168 -10.83 14.76 8.03
C GLY A 168 -11.08 13.27 7.77
N GLN A 169 -10.10 12.56 7.21
CA GLN A 169 -10.16 11.10 7.07
C GLN A 169 -10.20 10.40 8.44
N ASP A 170 -11.05 9.39 8.54
CA ASP A 170 -11.02 8.42 9.65
C ASP A 170 -9.75 7.56 9.55
N PRO A 171 -8.90 7.52 10.60
CA PRO A 171 -7.65 6.76 10.57
C PRO A 171 -7.87 5.24 10.68
N GLY A 172 -9.12 4.75 10.72
CA GLY A 172 -9.42 3.43 11.24
C GLY A 172 -9.09 3.34 12.73
N GLY A 173 -9.27 2.17 13.33
CA GLY A 173 -9.02 2.02 14.76
C GLY A 173 -9.25 0.61 15.26
N SER A 174 -8.83 0.28 16.48
CA SER A 174 -8.36 1.24 17.51
C SER A 174 -6.86 1.56 17.57
N SER A 175 -6.00 0.93 16.76
CA SER A 175 -4.56 1.26 16.70
C SER A 175 -4.29 2.40 15.69
N SER A 176 -5.07 3.48 15.81
CA SER A 176 -5.17 4.56 14.82
C SER A 176 -3.85 5.28 14.59
N GLY A 177 -3.24 5.80 15.65
CA GLY A 177 -1.95 6.48 15.59
C GLY A 177 -0.82 5.55 15.13
N SER A 178 -0.87 4.25 15.46
CA SER A 178 0.11 3.28 14.98
C SER A 178 0.05 3.15 13.45
N GLY A 179 -1.15 3.14 12.87
CA GLY A 179 -1.31 3.06 11.42
C GLY A 179 -0.80 4.32 10.72
N VAL A 180 -1.24 5.48 11.18
CA VAL A 180 -0.86 6.78 10.61
C VAL A 180 0.64 7.05 10.78
N ALA A 181 1.22 6.70 11.93
CA ALA A 181 2.64 6.90 12.19
C ALA A 181 3.53 6.14 11.20
N ILE A 182 3.19 4.90 10.87
CA ILE A 182 4.00 4.10 9.94
C ILE A 182 3.81 4.54 8.50
N ALA A 183 2.60 4.93 8.12
CA ALA A 183 2.35 5.47 6.78
C ALA A 183 3.08 6.80 6.50
N LEU A 184 3.37 7.59 7.55
CA LEU A 184 4.14 8.84 7.45
C LEU A 184 5.64 8.69 7.70
N GLY A 185 6.13 7.48 7.98
CA GLY A 185 7.53 7.23 8.31
C GLY A 185 7.97 7.86 9.63
N LEU A 186 7.13 7.80 10.67
CA LEU A 186 7.41 8.38 12.01
C LEU A 186 8.18 7.42 12.93
N ALA A 187 8.30 6.16 12.53
CA ALA A 187 9.13 5.14 13.16
C ALA A 187 9.39 4.03 12.14
N ALA A 188 10.30 3.09 12.47
CA ALA A 188 10.56 1.94 11.60
C ALA A 188 9.34 0.99 11.54
N ALA A 189 8.67 0.79 12.67
CA ALA A 189 7.44 0.03 12.79
C ALA A 189 6.70 0.39 14.10
N ALA A 190 5.46 -0.05 14.22
CA ALA A 190 4.65 0.17 15.41
C ALA A 190 3.95 -1.10 15.90
N LEU A 191 3.72 -1.18 17.21
CA LEU A 191 2.89 -2.22 17.81
C LEU A 191 1.48 -1.72 18.04
N GLY A 192 0.50 -2.53 17.63
CA GLY A 192 -0.91 -2.34 17.89
C GLY A 192 -1.49 -3.50 18.71
N ALA A 193 -2.80 -3.44 18.93
CA ALA A 193 -3.54 -4.55 19.52
C ALA A 193 -4.92 -4.67 18.89
N GLU A 194 -5.39 -5.91 18.73
CA GLU A 194 -6.65 -6.22 18.08
C GLU A 194 -7.53 -7.18 18.87
N THR A 195 -8.74 -6.70 19.19
CA THR A 195 -9.92 -7.48 19.59
C THR A 195 -10.76 -7.87 18.38
N SER A 196 -10.97 -6.91 17.46
CA SER A 196 -11.70 -7.11 16.20
C SER A 196 -11.35 -5.97 15.24
N GLY A 197 -10.52 -6.24 14.23
CA GLY A 197 -10.13 -5.25 13.22
C GLY A 197 -9.20 -4.12 13.69
N SER A 198 -8.87 -3.99 14.98
CA SER A 198 -8.07 -2.86 15.49
C SER A 198 -6.61 -2.77 15.04
N ILE A 199 -6.11 -3.74 14.26
CA ILE A 199 -4.86 -3.68 13.49
C ILE A 199 -5.18 -3.62 12.00
N ALA A 200 -6.06 -4.48 11.49
CA ALA A 200 -6.39 -4.54 10.06
C ALA A 200 -7.07 -3.26 9.53
N SER A 201 -7.97 -2.67 10.31
CA SER A 201 -8.71 -1.44 9.99
C SER A 201 -7.79 -0.22 9.85
N PRO A 202 -6.96 0.14 10.84
CA PRO A 202 -6.02 1.25 10.67
C PRO A 202 -4.95 0.97 9.62
N ALA A 203 -4.47 -0.27 9.48
CA ALA A 203 -3.52 -0.63 8.42
C ALA A 203 -4.12 -0.38 7.02
N ARG A 204 -5.37 -0.79 6.78
CA ARG A 204 -6.11 -0.49 5.55
C ARG A 204 -6.27 1.01 5.34
N SER A 205 -6.77 1.74 6.35
CA SER A 205 -7.02 3.20 6.23
C SER A 205 -5.73 3.98 5.95
N SER A 206 -4.60 3.50 6.44
CA SER A 206 -3.28 4.12 6.29
C SER A 206 -2.44 3.54 5.14
N GLY A 207 -2.94 2.54 4.40
CA GLY A 207 -2.24 1.97 3.26
C GLY A 207 -0.94 1.24 3.61
N ILE A 208 -0.91 0.55 4.76
CA ILE A 208 0.26 -0.20 5.24
C ILE A 208 -0.09 -1.66 5.59
N ILE A 209 0.93 -2.43 5.97
CA ILE A 209 0.75 -3.81 6.44
C ILE A 209 0.28 -3.82 7.90
N GLY A 210 -0.74 -4.62 8.18
CA GLY A 210 -1.20 -4.90 9.54
C GLY A 210 -1.31 -6.40 9.78
N LEU A 211 -0.46 -6.95 10.65
CA LEU A 211 -0.45 -8.37 10.99
C LEU A 211 -0.95 -8.56 12.44
N LYS A 212 -2.10 -9.22 12.56
CA LYS A 212 -2.56 -9.78 13.83
C LYS A 212 -2.16 -11.26 13.89
N PRO A 213 -1.16 -11.65 14.69
CA PRO A 213 -0.74 -13.04 14.80
C PRO A 213 -1.81 -13.90 15.49
N THR A 214 -1.52 -15.20 15.60
CA THR A 214 -2.26 -16.11 16.47
C THR A 214 -2.33 -15.54 17.89
N THR A 215 -3.53 -15.52 18.46
CA THR A 215 -3.73 -15.02 19.83
C THR A 215 -2.89 -15.83 20.82
N GLY A 216 -2.04 -15.11 21.58
CA GLY A 216 -1.09 -15.67 22.52
C GLY A 216 0.33 -15.89 21.98
N LEU A 217 0.57 -15.71 20.67
CA LEU A 217 1.92 -15.83 20.09
C LEU A 217 2.86 -14.72 20.56
N ILE A 218 2.35 -13.48 20.61
CA ILE A 218 3.01 -12.36 21.30
C ILE A 218 2.36 -12.21 22.69
N PRO A 219 3.14 -12.09 23.78
CA PRO A 219 2.62 -11.90 25.13
C PRO A 219 1.74 -10.64 25.29
N ARG A 220 0.75 -10.72 26.19
CA ARG A 220 -0.27 -9.69 26.41
C ARG A 220 -0.31 -9.12 27.83
N ASN A 221 0.49 -9.66 28.74
CA ASN A 221 0.54 -9.17 30.11
C ASN A 221 1.05 -7.71 30.13
N GLY A 222 0.45 -6.85 30.95
CA GLY A 222 0.69 -5.40 30.92
C GLY A 222 0.04 -4.65 29.75
N MET A 223 -0.90 -5.25 29.02
CA MET A 223 -1.74 -4.56 28.03
C MET A 223 -3.17 -4.41 28.58
N TYR A 224 -3.85 -3.28 28.31
CA TYR A 224 -5.29 -3.23 28.49
C TYR A 224 -5.98 -4.23 27.54
N CYS A 225 -6.66 -5.22 28.11
CA CYS A 225 -7.38 -6.25 27.37
C CYS A 225 -8.88 -6.01 27.49
N VAL A 226 -9.55 -5.88 26.35
CA VAL A 226 -11.01 -5.93 26.23
C VAL A 226 -11.49 -7.38 26.37
N SER A 227 -10.79 -8.33 25.75
CA SER A 227 -11.17 -9.74 25.70
C SER A 227 -9.94 -10.65 25.79
N GLU A 228 -9.87 -11.43 26.87
CA GLU A 228 -8.77 -12.37 27.14
C GLU A 228 -8.60 -13.46 26.08
N TRP A 229 -9.62 -13.73 25.26
CA TRP A 229 -9.62 -14.81 24.28
C TRP A 229 -9.50 -14.30 22.83
N GLN A 230 -9.86 -13.05 22.55
CA GLN A 230 -9.71 -12.45 21.23
C GLN A 230 -8.45 -11.59 21.10
N ASP A 231 -8.09 -10.86 22.16
CA ASP A 231 -7.08 -9.81 22.07
C ASP A 231 -5.73 -10.38 21.68
N SER A 232 -5.10 -9.77 20.68
CA SER A 232 -3.74 -10.07 20.28
C SER A 232 -2.94 -8.78 20.15
N VAL A 233 -1.71 -8.77 20.65
CA VAL A 233 -0.71 -7.81 20.18
C VAL A 233 -0.40 -8.15 18.73
N GLY A 234 -0.21 -7.14 17.90
CA GLY A 234 0.28 -7.34 16.55
C GLY A 234 1.04 -6.13 16.03
N VAL A 235 1.41 -6.20 14.77
CA VAL A 235 2.45 -5.34 14.19
C VAL A 235 1.86 -4.54 13.02
N LEU A 236 2.26 -3.27 12.94
CA LEU A 236 1.99 -2.39 11.82
C LEU A 236 3.33 -1.98 11.22
N ALA A 237 3.51 -2.23 9.93
CA ALA A 237 4.78 -2.06 9.24
C ALA A 237 4.55 -1.66 7.78
N LYS A 238 5.60 -1.19 7.11
CA LYS A 238 5.51 -0.80 5.69
C LYS A 238 5.47 -2.00 4.76
N THR A 239 6.20 -3.06 5.12
CA THR A 239 6.34 -4.27 4.32
C THR A 239 5.98 -5.53 5.11
N VAL A 240 5.60 -6.61 4.42
CA VAL A 240 5.36 -7.92 5.05
C VAL A 240 6.66 -8.47 5.66
N GLU A 241 7.80 -8.16 5.05
CA GLU A 241 9.11 -8.54 5.58
C GLU A 241 9.41 -7.86 6.93
N ASP A 242 9.09 -6.58 7.08
CA ASP A 242 9.21 -5.89 8.36
C ASP A 242 8.27 -6.49 9.41
N ALA A 243 7.02 -6.78 9.04
CA ALA A 243 6.09 -7.46 9.95
C ALA A 243 6.63 -8.83 10.42
N ALA A 244 7.29 -9.59 9.53
CA ALA A 244 7.93 -10.86 9.86
C ALA A 244 9.16 -10.70 10.76
N HIS A 245 9.94 -9.62 10.60
CA HIS A 245 11.04 -9.26 11.50
C HIS A 245 10.53 -9.00 12.91
N LEU A 246 9.47 -8.19 13.07
CA LEU A 246 8.89 -7.94 14.39
C LEU A 246 8.29 -9.21 15.00
N LEU A 247 7.55 -10.02 14.23
CA LEU A 247 6.98 -11.24 14.79
C LEU A 247 8.08 -12.22 15.25
N THR A 248 9.17 -12.34 14.51
CA THR A 248 10.33 -13.17 14.89
C THR A 248 10.96 -12.68 16.21
N ALA A 249 11.08 -11.37 16.37
CA ALA A 249 11.62 -10.74 17.57
C ALA A 249 10.68 -10.87 18.79
N LEU A 250 9.36 -10.85 18.56
CA LEU A 250 8.36 -10.69 19.62
C LEU A 250 7.57 -11.95 19.97
N ALA A 251 7.66 -13.02 19.19
CA ALA A 251 7.00 -14.29 19.50
C ALA A 251 7.58 -14.99 20.74
N GLY A 252 6.71 -15.65 21.51
CA GLY A 252 7.05 -16.36 22.74
C GLY A 252 7.23 -15.43 23.94
N ASN A 253 7.45 -15.99 25.13
CA ASN A 253 7.58 -15.21 26.37
C ASN A 253 8.88 -14.40 26.45
N SER A 254 8.90 -13.33 27.27
CA SER A 254 10.16 -12.67 27.67
C SER A 254 10.90 -13.52 28.71
N LYS A 255 12.20 -13.28 28.89
CA LYS A 255 13.02 -14.00 29.87
C LYS A 255 12.61 -13.70 31.31
N GLU A 256 12.08 -12.49 31.54
CA GLU A 256 11.72 -11.96 32.85
C GLU A 256 10.21 -12.01 33.14
N SER A 257 9.39 -12.64 32.30
CA SER A 257 7.93 -12.73 32.51
C SER A 257 7.62 -13.37 33.87
N MET A 258 6.97 -12.60 34.74
CA MET A 258 6.55 -13.02 36.08
C MET A 258 5.15 -13.66 36.08
N ASP A 259 4.47 -13.69 34.94
CA ASP A 259 3.11 -14.20 34.85
C ASP A 259 3.09 -15.72 34.61
N ASN A 260 2.47 -16.47 35.53
CA ASN A 260 2.23 -17.90 35.32
C ASN A 260 1.11 -18.16 34.28
N MET A 261 0.28 -17.16 33.93
CA MET A 261 -0.75 -17.29 32.88
C MET A 261 -0.16 -17.27 31.47
N SER A 262 0.98 -16.61 31.23
CA SER A 262 1.69 -16.63 29.94
C SER A 262 2.47 -17.93 29.72
N ARG A 263 2.76 -18.69 30.79
CA ARG A 263 3.16 -20.11 30.70
C ARG A 263 2.00 -21.00 30.21
N ASN A 264 0.76 -20.53 30.36
CA ASN A 264 -0.47 -21.24 29.98
C ASN A 264 -1.15 -20.73 28.69
N THR A 265 -0.67 -19.68 28.02
CA THR A 265 -1.27 -19.20 26.75
C THR A 265 -0.90 -20.04 25.53
N VAL A 266 0.12 -20.89 25.64
CA VAL A 266 0.33 -22.05 24.75
C VAL A 266 -0.69 -23.17 25.03
N THR A 267 -1.41 -23.10 26.16
CA THR A 267 -2.19 -24.21 26.74
C THR A 267 -3.71 -24.07 26.58
N TYR A 268 -4.24 -23.00 25.98
CA TYR A 268 -5.67 -22.90 25.61
C TYR A 268 -6.02 -23.65 24.30
N ILE A 269 -5.23 -24.65 23.90
CA ILE A 269 -5.57 -25.60 22.83
C ILE A 269 -5.42 -27.00 23.40
N ASN A 270 -6.54 -27.67 23.71
CA ASN A 270 -6.71 -29.13 23.75
C ASN A 270 -5.44 -29.99 23.95
N GLY A 271 -4.71 -29.80 25.06
CA GLY A 271 -3.56 -30.65 25.41
C GLY A 271 -2.41 -30.66 24.38
N ALA A 272 -2.26 -29.62 23.56
CA ALA A 272 -1.12 -29.50 22.66
C ALA A 272 0.16 -29.15 23.43
N GLN A 273 1.24 -29.86 23.11
CA GLN A 273 2.60 -29.69 23.64
C GLN A 273 3.06 -28.23 23.61
N GLU A 274 3.94 -27.88 24.57
CA GLU A 274 4.76 -26.66 24.50
C GLU A 274 5.31 -26.50 23.09
N LEU A 275 4.89 -25.43 22.42
CA LEU A 275 5.41 -25.01 21.13
C LEU A 275 6.90 -24.67 21.33
N ASP A 276 7.78 -25.56 20.87
CA ASP A 276 9.23 -25.38 20.81
C ASP A 276 9.55 -24.33 19.74
N LEU A 277 9.25 -23.05 20.01
CA LEU A 277 9.40 -21.96 19.06
C LEU A 277 10.73 -21.25 19.30
N PRO A 278 11.62 -21.33 18.32
CA PRO A 278 11.83 -20.14 17.51
C PRO A 278 11.63 -20.46 16.02
N THR A 279 10.43 -20.19 15.51
CA THR A 279 10.23 -20.08 14.06
C THR A 279 10.72 -18.71 13.63
N ASP A 280 11.79 -18.67 12.86
CA ASP A 280 12.17 -17.46 12.12
C ASP A 280 11.11 -17.19 11.06
N PHE A 281 10.16 -16.30 11.33
CA PHE A 281 9.05 -15.98 10.42
C PHE A 281 9.52 -15.31 9.13
N ARG A 282 10.72 -14.71 9.13
CA ARG A 282 11.34 -14.14 7.91
C ARG A 282 11.60 -15.22 6.87
N ALA A 283 11.85 -16.46 7.29
CA ALA A 283 12.06 -17.59 6.39
C ALA A 283 10.81 -17.93 5.54
N ALA A 284 9.64 -17.41 5.91
CA ALA A 284 8.40 -17.53 5.15
C ALA A 284 8.28 -16.49 4.02
N CYS A 285 9.02 -15.37 4.08
CA CYS A 285 9.05 -14.35 3.05
C CYS A 285 9.75 -14.88 1.78
N ARG A 286 9.00 -15.58 0.94
CA ARG A 286 9.46 -16.18 -0.32
C ARG A 286 8.58 -15.74 -1.47
N SER A 287 9.17 -15.54 -2.65
CA SER A 287 8.44 -15.15 -3.86
C SER A 287 7.37 -16.16 -4.30
N ASN A 288 7.54 -17.44 -3.94
CA ASN A 288 6.62 -18.52 -4.27
C ASN A 288 5.64 -18.88 -3.13
N GLY A 289 5.43 -18.00 -2.16
CA GLY A 289 4.57 -18.26 -1.00
C GLY A 289 3.09 -18.55 -1.31
N LEU A 290 2.64 -18.32 -2.55
CA LEU A 290 1.29 -18.63 -3.03
C LEU A 290 1.21 -19.90 -3.92
N GLU A 291 2.35 -20.44 -4.33
CA GLU A 291 2.41 -21.55 -5.28
C GLU A 291 1.74 -22.81 -4.70
N GLY A 292 0.71 -23.31 -5.39
CA GLY A 292 -0.02 -24.52 -5.00
C GLY A 292 -1.02 -24.34 -3.85
N LEU A 293 -1.12 -23.14 -3.25
CA LEU A 293 -2.09 -22.88 -2.19
C LEU A 293 -3.52 -22.80 -2.75
N ARG A 294 -4.49 -23.28 -1.97
CA ARG A 294 -5.92 -23.19 -2.27
C ARG A 294 -6.57 -22.12 -1.40
N LEU A 295 -7.15 -21.10 -2.02
CA LEU A 295 -7.66 -19.91 -1.34
C LEU A 295 -9.19 -19.94 -1.33
N ALA A 296 -9.79 -19.99 -0.14
CA ALA A 296 -11.24 -19.94 0.04
C ALA A 296 -11.76 -18.51 -0.03
N ILE A 297 -12.76 -18.28 -0.88
CA ILE A 297 -13.38 -16.95 -1.07
C ILE A 297 -14.84 -16.97 -0.52
N PRO A 298 -15.09 -16.48 0.70
CA PRO A 298 -16.40 -16.52 1.34
C PRO A 298 -17.27 -15.32 0.92
N ARG A 299 -17.68 -15.27 -0.35
CA ARG A 299 -18.41 -14.13 -0.94
C ARG A 299 -19.67 -13.71 -0.16
N HIS A 300 -20.32 -14.63 0.56
CA HIS A 300 -21.59 -14.36 1.26
C HIS A 300 -21.47 -13.48 2.50
N ILE A 301 -20.25 -13.23 3.01
CA ILE A 301 -20.00 -12.33 4.16
C ILE A 301 -19.31 -11.02 3.76
N MET A 302 -19.13 -10.77 2.46
CA MET A 302 -18.45 -9.57 1.97
C MET A 302 -19.44 -8.41 1.74
N ASN A 303 -18.98 -7.18 2.01
CA ASN A 303 -19.71 -5.97 1.65
C ASN A 303 -19.77 -5.79 0.12
N ARG A 304 -20.79 -5.09 -0.38
CA ARG A 304 -21.07 -4.90 -1.82
C ARG A 304 -20.63 -3.54 -2.36
N ASP A 305 -19.63 -2.91 -1.76
CA ASP A 305 -19.00 -1.75 -2.39
C ASP A 305 -18.37 -2.20 -3.71
N LYS A 306 -18.86 -1.64 -4.80
CA LYS A 306 -18.50 -2.09 -6.15
C LYS A 306 -17.00 -1.95 -6.41
N TYR A 307 -16.41 -0.82 -6.05
CA TYR A 307 -15.00 -0.55 -6.33
C TYR A 307 -14.09 -1.50 -5.54
N VAL A 308 -14.38 -1.71 -4.25
CA VAL A 308 -13.57 -2.65 -3.44
C VAL A 308 -13.68 -4.07 -3.96
N MET A 309 -14.85 -4.48 -4.45
CA MET A 309 -15.00 -5.81 -5.04
C MET A 309 -14.25 -5.96 -6.37
N GLU A 310 -14.20 -4.92 -7.19
CA GLU A 310 -13.39 -4.90 -8.42
C GLU A 310 -11.88 -5.02 -8.09
N GLU A 311 -11.37 -4.21 -7.16
CA GLU A 311 -9.97 -4.29 -6.70
C GLU A 311 -9.64 -5.65 -6.06
N PHE A 312 -10.60 -6.22 -5.32
CA PHE A 312 -10.46 -7.55 -4.76
C PHE A 312 -10.38 -8.63 -5.83
N ASP A 313 -11.24 -8.57 -6.85
CA ASP A 313 -11.23 -9.52 -7.96
C ASP A 313 -9.93 -9.44 -8.78
N ASP A 314 -9.39 -8.24 -8.99
CA ASP A 314 -8.06 -8.02 -9.59
C ASP A 314 -6.96 -8.66 -8.74
N ALA A 315 -6.99 -8.49 -7.41
CA ALA A 315 -6.04 -9.12 -6.50
C ALA A 315 -6.09 -10.66 -6.60
N LEU A 316 -7.27 -11.26 -6.74
CA LEU A 316 -7.42 -12.70 -6.95
C LEU A 316 -6.82 -13.17 -8.29
N GLN A 317 -6.86 -12.33 -9.35
CA GLN A 317 -6.18 -12.65 -10.60
C GLN A 317 -4.66 -12.70 -10.43
N VAL A 318 -4.08 -11.74 -9.69
CA VAL A 318 -2.65 -11.74 -9.36
C VAL A 318 -2.29 -13.00 -8.57
N MET A 319 -3.06 -13.33 -7.53
CA MET A 319 -2.83 -14.55 -6.74
C MET A 319 -2.90 -15.83 -7.59
N ARG A 320 -3.83 -15.90 -8.54
CA ARG A 320 -3.92 -17.01 -9.50
C ARG A 320 -2.68 -17.08 -10.41
N GLY A 321 -2.20 -15.93 -10.88
CA GLY A 321 -0.96 -15.83 -11.66
C GLY A 321 0.29 -16.27 -10.91
N LEU A 322 0.29 -16.14 -9.58
CA LEU A 322 1.35 -16.63 -8.67
C LEU A 322 1.21 -18.11 -8.31
N GLY A 323 0.28 -18.84 -8.93
CA GLY A 323 0.13 -20.29 -8.76
C GLY A 323 -0.87 -20.73 -7.70
N ALA A 324 -1.66 -19.80 -7.12
CA ALA A 324 -2.73 -20.16 -6.20
C ALA A 324 -3.99 -20.64 -6.94
N THR A 325 -4.71 -21.59 -6.35
CA THR A 325 -6.03 -22.03 -6.80
C THR A 325 -7.11 -21.27 -6.03
N ILE A 326 -7.93 -20.50 -6.73
CA ILE A 326 -9.06 -19.78 -6.13
C ILE A 326 -10.29 -20.71 -6.05
N VAL A 327 -10.80 -20.93 -4.83
CA VAL A 327 -12.02 -21.68 -4.56
C VAL A 327 -13.14 -20.68 -4.27
N GLU A 328 -13.88 -20.34 -5.32
CA GLU A 328 -15.02 -19.42 -5.23
C GLU A 328 -16.18 -20.00 -4.41
N ASP A 329 -16.96 -19.11 -3.81
CA ASP A 329 -18.14 -19.42 -3.00
C ASP A 329 -17.88 -20.45 -1.87
N ALA A 330 -16.70 -20.40 -1.26
CA ALA A 330 -16.37 -21.19 -0.09
C ALA A 330 -17.14 -20.67 1.15
N ARG A 331 -18.34 -21.22 1.38
CA ARG A 331 -19.22 -20.73 2.46
C ARG A 331 -18.88 -21.31 3.83
N TYR A 332 -19.08 -20.49 4.86
CA TYR A 332 -19.19 -20.93 6.25
C TYR A 332 -20.41 -21.83 6.42
N SER A 333 -20.38 -22.76 7.38
CA SER A 333 -21.52 -23.67 7.64
C SER A 333 -22.68 -22.92 8.27
N GLU A 334 -22.38 -22.05 9.24
CA GLU A 334 -23.38 -21.36 10.04
C GLU A 334 -23.15 -19.84 10.05
N TRP A 335 -21.89 -19.38 10.00
CA TRP A 335 -21.55 -17.96 10.12
C TRP A 335 -22.09 -17.12 8.96
N SER A 336 -22.76 -16.03 9.34
CA SER A 336 -23.25 -14.96 8.49
C SER A 336 -23.28 -13.64 9.25
N LEU A 337 -23.33 -12.52 8.51
CA LEU A 337 -23.47 -11.19 9.10
C LEU A 337 -24.77 -10.96 9.88
N SER A 338 -25.74 -11.89 9.84
CA SER A 338 -26.95 -11.80 10.68
C SER A 338 -26.70 -12.16 12.15
N TYR A 339 -25.53 -12.72 12.49
CA TYR A 339 -25.18 -13.00 13.89
C TYR A 339 -25.09 -11.72 14.74
N TRP A 340 -24.85 -10.58 14.11
CA TRP A 340 -24.89 -9.27 14.77
C TRP A 340 -26.30 -8.93 15.31
N ASP A 341 -27.35 -9.55 14.77
CA ASP A 341 -28.73 -9.39 15.22
C ASP A 341 -29.13 -10.37 16.34
N ASP A 342 -28.27 -11.35 16.66
CA ASP A 342 -28.53 -12.31 17.74
C ASP A 342 -28.23 -11.67 19.10
N GLU A 343 -29.22 -11.60 19.99
CA GLU A 343 -29.04 -11.08 21.35
C GLU A 343 -27.95 -11.82 22.14
N LEU A 344 -27.60 -13.05 21.77
CA LEU A 344 -26.52 -13.79 22.40
C LEU A 344 -25.13 -13.29 21.98
N TRP A 345 -24.98 -12.63 20.83
CA TRP A 345 -23.69 -12.14 20.36
C TRP A 345 -23.01 -11.20 21.38
N GLU A 346 -23.83 -10.37 22.04
CA GLU A 346 -23.36 -9.27 22.89
C GLU A 346 -23.10 -9.63 24.35
N VAL A 347 -23.65 -10.74 24.87
CA VAL A 347 -23.72 -10.96 26.34
C VAL A 347 -22.34 -11.27 26.95
N ALA A 348 -21.70 -12.36 26.53
CA ALA A 348 -20.42 -12.79 27.08
C ALA A 348 -19.31 -11.74 26.94
N PRO A 349 -19.02 -11.19 25.75
CA PRO A 349 -17.93 -10.22 25.61
C PRO A 349 -18.12 -8.96 26.43
N ARG A 350 -19.35 -8.44 26.52
CA ARG A 350 -19.62 -7.21 27.27
C ARG A 350 -19.53 -7.42 28.77
N ILE A 351 -19.88 -8.61 29.26
CA ILE A 351 -19.67 -8.98 30.68
C ILE A 351 -18.17 -9.08 30.99
N GLU A 352 -17.38 -9.66 30.09
CA GLU A 352 -15.94 -9.89 30.29
C GLU A 352 -15.11 -8.60 30.33
N ILE A 353 -15.58 -7.51 29.70
CA ILE A 353 -14.90 -6.20 29.74
C ILE A 353 -14.76 -5.69 31.18
N LEU A 354 -15.72 -5.97 32.07
CA LEU A 354 -15.65 -5.52 33.46
C LEU A 354 -14.43 -6.15 34.17
N ASP A 355 -14.18 -7.45 33.96
CA ASP A 355 -13.02 -8.11 34.52
C ASP A 355 -11.72 -7.64 33.88
N GLY A 356 -11.72 -7.44 32.55
CA GLY A 356 -10.57 -6.90 31.81
C GLY A 356 -10.15 -5.53 32.36
N MET A 357 -11.13 -4.65 32.59
CA MET A 357 -10.92 -3.34 33.20
C MET A 357 -10.37 -3.44 34.61
N SER A 358 -11.03 -4.18 35.51
CA SER A 358 -10.56 -4.35 36.89
C SER A 358 -9.17 -4.99 36.96
N LYS A 359 -8.89 -5.98 36.10
CA LYS A 359 -7.57 -6.62 36.00
C LYS A 359 -6.51 -5.61 35.55
N PHE A 360 -6.78 -4.80 34.54
CA PHE A 360 -5.84 -3.77 34.08
C PHE A 360 -5.57 -2.73 35.17
N LEU A 361 -6.62 -2.18 35.80
CA LEU A 361 -6.50 -1.18 36.86
C LEU A 361 -5.76 -1.71 38.11
N SER A 362 -5.83 -3.02 38.37
CA SER A 362 -5.09 -3.65 39.47
C SER A 362 -3.56 -3.69 39.27
N GLN A 363 -3.07 -3.39 38.07
CA GLN A 363 -1.63 -3.45 37.72
C GLN A 363 -0.87 -2.18 38.05
N PHE A 364 -1.51 -1.17 38.65
CA PHE A 364 -0.87 0.08 39.07
C PHE A 364 -0.51 0.07 40.55
N GLU A 365 0.72 0.50 40.87
CA GLU A 365 1.16 0.75 42.24
C GLU A 365 0.56 2.07 42.74
N HIS A 366 0.65 3.12 41.92
CA HIS A 366 -0.01 4.38 42.14
C HIS A 366 -1.10 4.59 41.08
N ASN A 367 -2.34 4.72 41.53
CA ASN A 367 -3.47 5.09 40.70
C ASN A 367 -4.01 6.45 41.20
N PRO A 368 -3.83 7.54 40.44
CA PRO A 368 -4.07 8.90 40.93
C PRO A 368 -5.54 9.20 41.24
N HIS A 369 -6.47 8.43 40.67
CA HIS A 369 -7.90 8.60 40.84
C HIS A 369 -8.59 7.40 41.51
N GLU A 370 -7.80 6.47 42.06
CA GLU A 370 -8.31 5.27 42.76
C GLU A 370 -9.32 4.46 41.94
N LEU A 371 -9.13 4.40 40.61
CA LEU A 371 -9.99 3.63 39.71
C LEU A 371 -9.77 2.12 39.90
N HIS A 372 -10.80 1.34 40.20
CA HIS A 372 -10.68 -0.10 40.45
C HIS A 372 -11.64 -0.96 39.58
N SER A 373 -12.63 -0.34 38.95
CA SER A 373 -13.69 -0.98 38.18
C SER A 373 -14.08 -0.18 36.94
N LEU A 374 -14.86 -0.80 36.05
CA LEU A 374 -15.46 -0.09 34.93
C LEU A 374 -16.39 1.03 35.41
N GLU A 375 -17.14 0.79 36.49
CA GLU A 375 -18.02 1.77 37.10
C GLU A 375 -17.26 3.00 37.63
N ASP A 376 -16.07 2.81 38.22
CA ASP A 376 -15.22 3.94 38.64
C ASP A 376 -14.76 4.76 37.43
N VAL A 377 -14.38 4.08 36.34
CA VAL A 377 -13.99 4.72 35.07
C VAL A 377 -15.16 5.50 34.49
N MET A 378 -16.37 4.92 34.46
CA MET A 378 -17.59 5.61 34.00
C MET A 378 -17.90 6.83 34.86
N GLU A 379 -17.78 6.73 36.18
CA GLU A 379 -18.01 7.85 37.09
C GLU A 379 -16.99 8.98 36.84
N PHE A 380 -15.71 8.63 36.70
CA PHE A 380 -14.65 9.57 36.36
C PHE A 380 -14.91 10.25 35.00
N THR A 381 -15.13 9.47 33.95
CA THR A 381 -15.42 9.96 32.59
C THR A 381 -16.64 10.89 32.57
N SER A 382 -17.67 10.62 33.38
CA SER A 382 -18.86 11.48 33.48
C SER A 382 -18.59 12.86 34.09
N LYS A 383 -17.53 13.01 34.89
CA LYS A 383 -17.20 14.22 35.65
C LYS A 383 -16.00 14.99 35.08
N THR A 384 -15.20 14.35 34.24
CA THR A 384 -13.96 14.93 33.71
C THR A 384 -14.22 15.58 32.35
N GLN A 385 -13.91 16.89 32.25
CA GLN A 385 -14.14 17.67 31.03
C GLN A 385 -13.30 17.17 29.85
N ASP A 386 -12.03 16.82 30.08
CA ASP A 386 -11.11 16.33 29.05
C ASP A 386 -11.60 15.04 28.37
N GLU A 387 -12.47 14.28 29.03
CA GLU A 387 -13.06 13.06 28.50
C GLU A 387 -14.22 13.32 27.54
N GLU A 388 -14.63 14.58 27.34
CA GLU A 388 -15.62 15.01 26.34
C GLU A 388 -16.90 14.15 26.35
N ASN A 389 -17.37 13.74 27.53
CA ASN A 389 -18.48 12.79 27.65
C ASN A 389 -19.80 13.28 27.07
N VAL A 390 -20.01 14.60 27.03
CA VAL A 390 -21.17 15.20 26.37
C VAL A 390 -21.18 14.90 24.86
N ASP A 391 -20.00 14.80 24.24
CA ASP A 391 -19.85 14.59 22.80
C ASP A 391 -19.80 13.12 22.42
N TRP A 392 -19.13 12.29 23.25
CA TRP A 392 -18.81 10.89 22.92
C TRP A 392 -19.63 9.83 23.64
N GLY A 393 -20.26 10.13 24.78
CA GLY A 393 -21.06 9.15 25.52
C GLY A 393 -20.26 7.96 26.07
N MET A 394 -20.98 6.95 26.58
CA MET A 394 -20.44 5.73 27.20
C MET A 394 -21.35 4.51 26.93
N GLU A 395 -22.07 4.50 25.82
CA GLU A 395 -23.19 3.58 25.58
C GLU A 395 -22.78 2.09 25.68
N GLU A 396 -21.59 1.74 25.20
CA GLU A 396 -21.11 0.35 25.23
C GLU A 396 -20.83 -0.12 26.67
N TRP A 397 -20.29 0.76 27.51
CA TRP A 397 -20.09 0.49 28.94
C TRP A 397 -21.41 0.41 29.71
N GLU A 398 -22.37 1.29 29.42
CA GLU A 398 -23.70 1.23 30.03
C GLU A 398 -24.42 -0.08 29.69
N ILE A 399 -24.25 -0.57 28.46
CA ILE A 399 -24.76 -1.89 28.05
C ILE A 399 -24.03 -3.00 28.80
N ALA A 400 -22.71 -2.96 28.90
CA ALA A 400 -21.91 -3.94 29.62
C ALA A 400 -22.32 -4.09 31.09
N VAL A 401 -22.42 -2.97 31.82
CA VAL A 401 -22.86 -2.95 33.23
C VAL A 401 -24.28 -3.49 33.37
N ARG A 402 -25.19 -3.12 32.47
CA ARG A 402 -26.57 -3.64 32.47
C ARG A 402 -26.59 -5.16 32.26
N LEU A 403 -25.88 -5.68 31.26
CA LEU A 403 -25.84 -7.11 30.96
C LEU A 403 -25.20 -7.91 32.11
N ASN A 404 -24.16 -7.38 32.74
CA ASN A 404 -23.55 -8.01 33.91
C ASN A 404 -24.52 -8.07 35.10
N ARG A 405 -25.30 -7.03 35.34
CA ARG A 405 -26.34 -7.01 36.37
C ARG A 405 -27.48 -8.00 36.08
N ASP A 406 -27.92 -8.07 34.83
CA ASP A 406 -29.11 -8.84 34.45
C ASP A 406 -28.80 -10.34 34.29
N TYR A 407 -27.58 -10.70 33.85
CA TYR A 407 -27.18 -12.08 33.56
C TYR A 407 -25.97 -12.52 34.40
N GLY A 408 -24.87 -11.77 34.36
CA GLY A 408 -23.60 -12.16 34.97
C GLY A 408 -23.01 -13.47 34.41
N LYS A 409 -21.76 -13.80 34.79
CA LYS A 409 -21.03 -14.97 34.27
C LYS A 409 -21.64 -16.34 34.59
N GLY A 410 -22.43 -16.43 35.66
CA GLY A 410 -23.05 -17.70 36.08
C GLY A 410 -24.32 -18.07 35.33
N SER A 411 -24.90 -17.14 34.56
CA SER A 411 -26.19 -17.35 33.92
C SER A 411 -26.15 -18.34 32.77
N GLU A 412 -27.33 -18.89 32.46
CA GLU A 412 -27.55 -19.65 31.23
C GLU A 412 -27.31 -18.79 29.97
N LYS A 413 -27.76 -17.52 29.95
CA LYS A 413 -27.58 -16.64 28.79
C LYS A 413 -26.10 -16.35 28.52
N TYR A 414 -25.28 -16.12 29.55
CA TYR A 414 -23.83 -16.00 29.39
C TYR A 414 -23.22 -17.28 28.81
N ARG A 415 -23.58 -18.46 29.35
CA ARG A 415 -23.08 -19.75 28.83
C ARG A 415 -23.46 -20.01 27.37
N GLN A 416 -24.67 -19.63 26.96
CA GLN A 416 -25.13 -19.72 25.57
C GLN A 416 -24.39 -18.75 24.65
N SER A 417 -24.19 -17.50 25.08
CA SER A 417 -23.38 -16.52 24.37
C SER A 417 -21.94 -16.99 24.20
N TYR A 418 -21.33 -17.52 25.25
CA TYR A 418 -19.98 -18.10 25.20
C TYR A 418 -19.91 -19.31 24.26
N ALA A 419 -20.91 -20.19 24.26
CA ALA A 419 -20.97 -21.32 23.32
C ALA A 419 -21.13 -20.87 21.86
N LEU A 420 -21.93 -19.83 21.59
CA LEU A 420 -22.07 -19.22 20.26
C LEU A 420 -20.72 -18.70 19.76
N ARG A 421 -20.02 -17.97 20.63
CA ARG A 421 -18.67 -17.45 20.40
C ARG A 421 -17.66 -18.58 20.09
N GLN A 422 -17.67 -19.68 20.85
CA GLN A 422 -16.84 -20.86 20.56
C GLN A 422 -17.20 -21.48 19.21
N ARG A 423 -18.49 -21.58 18.89
CA ARG A 423 -18.93 -22.13 17.61
C ARG A 423 -18.45 -21.29 16.44
N MET A 424 -18.44 -19.96 16.56
CA MET A 424 -17.87 -19.06 15.57
C MET A 424 -16.37 -19.30 15.36
N ALA A 425 -15.60 -19.45 16.46
CA ALA A 425 -14.17 -19.75 16.39
C ALA A 425 -13.86 -21.00 15.57
N ASP A 426 -14.66 -22.06 15.72
CA ASP A 426 -14.45 -23.34 15.05
C ASP A 426 -14.66 -23.28 13.52
N GLN A 427 -15.40 -22.29 13.02
CA GLN A 427 -15.83 -22.32 11.62
C GLN A 427 -14.72 -22.00 10.61
N ILE A 428 -13.61 -21.35 11.02
CA ILE A 428 -12.48 -21.12 10.12
C ILE A 428 -11.84 -22.45 9.73
N ALA A 429 -11.49 -23.27 10.72
CA ALA A 429 -10.90 -24.58 10.47
C ALA A 429 -11.87 -25.46 9.67
N GLU A 430 -13.16 -25.44 10.02
CA GLU A 430 -14.19 -26.22 9.33
C GLU A 430 -14.40 -25.77 7.88
N LEU A 431 -14.42 -24.46 7.59
CA LEU A 431 -14.53 -23.93 6.24
C LEU A 431 -13.32 -24.38 5.40
N LEU A 432 -12.11 -24.20 5.93
CA LEU A 432 -10.90 -24.56 5.22
C LEU A 432 -10.79 -26.08 4.99
N GLU A 433 -11.19 -26.91 5.95
CA GLU A 433 -11.21 -28.37 5.79
C GLU A 433 -12.26 -28.81 4.75
N ARG A 434 -13.50 -28.31 4.87
CA ARG A 434 -14.62 -28.72 4.00
C ARG A 434 -14.38 -28.39 2.53
N HIS A 435 -13.77 -27.24 2.26
CA HIS A 435 -13.46 -26.77 0.89
C HIS A 435 -12.04 -27.15 0.44
N GLN A 436 -11.29 -27.86 1.29
CA GLN A 436 -9.91 -28.27 1.07
C GLN A 436 -9.00 -27.07 0.75
N CYS A 437 -9.15 -25.97 1.49
CA CYS A 437 -8.38 -24.75 1.32
C CYS A 437 -7.31 -24.60 2.40
N ASP A 438 -6.28 -23.81 2.08
CA ASP A 438 -5.17 -23.49 2.95
C ASP A 438 -5.41 -22.19 3.71
N LEU A 439 -5.95 -21.17 3.03
CA LEU A 439 -6.16 -19.82 3.55
C LEU A 439 -7.53 -19.28 3.12
N ILE A 440 -8.07 -18.33 3.88
CA ILE A 440 -9.25 -17.54 3.50
C ILE A 440 -8.73 -16.19 2.99
N VAL A 441 -9.30 -15.70 1.89
CA VAL A 441 -8.97 -14.38 1.34
C VAL A 441 -10.25 -13.58 1.17
N ALA A 442 -10.24 -12.33 1.64
CA ALA A 442 -11.39 -11.43 1.62
C ALA A 442 -10.92 -9.97 1.59
N PRO A 443 -11.77 -8.98 1.27
CA PRO A 443 -11.42 -7.58 1.50
C PRO A 443 -11.19 -7.29 3.01
N SER A 444 -10.31 -6.34 3.36
CA SER A 444 -9.86 -6.04 4.74
C SER A 444 -10.95 -5.68 5.76
N TRP A 445 -12.15 -5.32 5.32
CA TRP A 445 -13.29 -5.05 6.21
C TRP A 445 -14.12 -6.29 6.58
N THR A 446 -13.77 -7.46 6.06
CA THR A 446 -14.62 -8.64 6.15
C THR A 446 -14.47 -9.29 7.52
N ASP A 447 -15.57 -9.46 8.26
CA ASP A 447 -15.56 -10.23 9.49
C ASP A 447 -15.57 -11.74 9.19
N THR A 448 -14.39 -12.32 9.24
CA THR A 448 -14.12 -13.74 9.00
C THR A 448 -14.17 -14.58 10.27
N THR A 449 -14.55 -14.00 11.42
CA THR A 449 -14.44 -14.62 12.76
C THR A 449 -13.00 -14.96 13.20
N ALA A 450 -11.97 -14.48 12.50
CA ALA A 450 -10.56 -14.79 12.77
C ALA A 450 -10.10 -14.33 14.15
N ASN A 451 -10.57 -13.16 14.56
CA ASN A 451 -10.36 -12.64 15.90
C ASN A 451 -10.96 -13.55 16.99
N VAL A 452 -12.18 -14.05 16.77
CA VAL A 452 -12.88 -14.96 17.68
C VAL A 452 -12.16 -16.30 17.77
N GLY A 453 -11.68 -16.82 16.64
CA GLY A 453 -10.89 -18.05 16.56
C GLY A 453 -9.43 -17.92 17.00
N GLY A 454 -8.98 -16.73 17.38
CA GLY A 454 -7.56 -16.46 17.68
C GLY A 454 -6.63 -16.79 16.51
N CYS A 455 -7.14 -16.73 15.28
CA CYS A 455 -6.44 -17.10 14.05
C CYS A 455 -5.59 -15.93 13.52
N PRO A 456 -4.44 -16.19 12.88
CA PRO A 456 -3.61 -15.14 12.30
C PRO A 456 -4.28 -14.53 11.08
N GLN A 457 -4.17 -13.21 10.94
CA GLN A 457 -4.61 -12.47 9.76
C GLN A 457 -3.67 -11.32 9.44
N ILE A 458 -3.48 -11.06 8.15
CA ILE A 458 -2.68 -9.94 7.65
C ILE A 458 -3.48 -9.13 6.63
N SER A 459 -3.50 -7.82 6.83
CA SER A 459 -4.03 -6.84 5.88
C SER A 459 -2.89 -6.34 5.00
N VAL A 460 -3.07 -6.45 3.68
CA VAL A 460 -2.15 -5.95 2.66
C VAL A 460 -2.85 -4.84 1.86
N PRO A 461 -2.23 -3.67 1.66
CA PRO A 461 -2.81 -2.58 0.89
C PRO A 461 -3.14 -2.98 -0.55
N LEU A 462 -4.28 -2.50 -1.03
CA LEU A 462 -4.66 -2.53 -2.44
C LEU A 462 -4.75 -1.09 -2.97
N ARG A 463 -5.20 -0.91 -4.22
CA ARG A 463 -5.31 0.44 -4.79
C ARG A 463 -6.30 1.30 -4.02
N ALA A 464 -6.07 2.60 -4.13
CA ALA A 464 -6.90 3.61 -3.51
C ALA A 464 -8.08 4.01 -4.39
N TYR A 465 -9.17 4.43 -3.75
CA TYR A 465 -10.32 5.01 -4.42
C TYR A 465 -9.89 6.15 -5.38
N PRO A 466 -10.40 6.20 -6.63
CA PRO A 466 -10.06 7.25 -7.59
C PRO A 466 -10.41 8.67 -7.11
N LYS A 467 -9.75 9.69 -7.68
CA LYS A 467 -9.93 11.13 -7.37
C LYS A 467 -11.39 11.60 -7.30
N GLY A 468 -12.27 11.04 -8.13
CA GLY A 468 -13.69 11.39 -8.21
C GLY A 468 -14.63 10.62 -7.28
N SER A 469 -14.10 9.76 -6.39
CA SER A 469 -14.92 8.89 -5.56
C SER A 469 -15.78 9.69 -4.56
N PRO A 470 -17.04 9.27 -4.32
CA PRO A 470 -17.91 9.95 -3.37
C PRO A 470 -17.39 9.80 -1.93
N LEU A 471 -17.56 10.85 -1.12
CA LEU A 471 -17.21 10.82 0.29
C LEU A 471 -18.27 10.06 1.09
N LYS A 472 -17.85 9.08 1.87
CA LYS A 472 -18.66 8.40 2.88
C LYS A 472 -18.23 8.85 4.27
N ARG A 473 -19.11 9.56 4.97
CA ARG A 473 -18.86 10.06 6.33
C ARG A 473 -19.47 9.15 7.39
N LEU A 474 -18.79 9.05 8.53
CA LEU A 474 -19.32 8.46 9.76
C LEU A 474 -20.23 9.48 10.47
N ALA A 475 -21.00 9.03 11.48
CA ALA A 475 -22.03 9.82 12.17
C ALA A 475 -21.52 11.15 12.78
N LYS A 476 -20.21 11.31 12.98
CA LYS A 476 -19.55 12.52 13.53
C LYS A 476 -18.62 13.24 12.54
N GLY A 477 -18.75 12.97 11.24
CA GLY A 477 -18.19 13.80 10.17
C GLY A 477 -16.86 13.33 9.56
N LEU A 478 -16.12 12.43 10.21
CA LEU A 478 -14.92 11.83 9.63
C LEU A 478 -15.23 11.03 8.37
N ILE A 479 -14.32 11.06 7.40
CA ILE A 479 -14.45 10.41 6.10
C ILE A 479 -13.89 8.99 6.20
N SER A 480 -14.78 7.99 6.15
CA SER A 480 -14.41 6.56 6.14
C SER A 480 -13.90 6.08 4.78
N ASN A 481 -14.52 6.57 3.70
CA ASN A 481 -14.17 6.27 2.31
C ASN A 481 -14.23 7.55 1.48
N GLY A 482 -13.31 7.72 0.54
CA GLY A 482 -13.17 8.93 -0.26
C GLY A 482 -11.95 8.84 -1.18
N PRO A 483 -11.72 9.85 -2.02
CA PRO A 483 -10.59 9.90 -2.94
C PRO A 483 -9.26 9.58 -2.24
N TYR A 484 -8.43 8.77 -2.89
CA TYR A 484 -7.09 8.39 -2.47
C TYR A 484 -7.01 7.54 -1.18
N ILE A 485 -8.13 7.24 -0.52
CA ILE A 485 -8.12 6.30 0.61
C ILE A 485 -7.86 4.88 0.08
N PRO A 486 -6.85 4.15 0.62
CA PRO A 486 -6.54 2.80 0.20
C PRO A 486 -7.65 1.80 0.55
N THR A 487 -7.76 0.79 -0.30
CA THR A 487 -8.49 -0.45 -0.01
C THR A 487 -7.50 -1.50 0.51
N GLY A 488 -7.96 -2.69 0.84
CA GLY A 488 -7.07 -3.71 1.40
C GLY A 488 -7.58 -5.13 1.23
N LEU A 489 -6.62 -6.05 1.21
CA LEU A 489 -6.79 -7.49 1.14
C LEU A 489 -6.48 -8.10 2.51
N LEU A 490 -7.38 -8.95 3.00
CA LEU A 490 -7.19 -9.76 4.20
C LEU A 490 -6.85 -11.19 3.80
N ILE A 491 -5.76 -11.71 4.35
CA ILE A 491 -5.40 -13.12 4.26
C ILE A 491 -5.44 -13.72 5.66
N VAL A 492 -6.22 -14.79 5.83
CA VAL A 492 -6.50 -15.42 7.13
C VAL A 492 -6.09 -16.89 7.08
N GLY A 493 -5.37 -17.34 8.10
CA GLY A 493 -4.97 -18.75 8.27
C GLY A 493 -5.73 -19.47 9.36
N ARG A 494 -5.44 -20.76 9.54
CA ARG A 494 -5.83 -21.46 10.78
C ARG A 494 -5.02 -20.93 11.95
N ARG A 495 -5.48 -21.16 13.17
CA ARG A 495 -4.66 -20.90 14.36
C ARG A 495 -3.30 -21.61 14.21
N ASN A 496 -2.22 -20.86 14.47
CA ASN A 496 -0.81 -21.24 14.28
C ASN A 496 -0.30 -21.33 12.81
N ASP A 497 -1.09 -20.92 11.80
CA ASP A 497 -0.63 -20.84 10.40
C ASP A 497 0.09 -19.49 10.08
N ASP A 498 0.60 -18.77 11.08
CA ASP A 498 1.20 -17.43 10.93
C ASP A 498 2.24 -17.35 9.80
N ALA A 499 3.16 -18.33 9.73
CA ALA A 499 4.18 -18.39 8.69
C ALA A 499 3.57 -18.55 7.28
N ARG A 500 2.50 -19.34 7.14
CA ARG A 500 1.82 -19.51 5.84
C ARG A 500 1.11 -18.23 5.42
N VAL A 501 0.45 -17.55 6.36
CA VAL A 501 -0.19 -16.24 6.14
C VAL A 501 0.84 -15.20 5.68
N ILE A 502 1.99 -15.13 6.36
CA ILE A 502 3.11 -14.24 6.00
C ILE A 502 3.63 -14.57 4.60
N GLY A 503 3.89 -15.84 4.28
CA GLY A 503 4.42 -16.23 2.98
C GLY A 503 3.48 -15.89 1.83
N ALA A 504 2.17 -16.14 1.99
CA ALA A 504 1.18 -15.79 0.99
C ALA A 504 1.08 -14.27 0.79
N ALA A 505 1.07 -13.50 1.88
CA ALA A 505 1.03 -12.05 1.83
C ALA A 505 2.29 -11.44 1.21
N HIS A 506 3.47 -11.97 1.53
CA HIS A 506 4.73 -11.49 0.96
C HIS A 506 4.80 -11.75 -0.55
N ALA A 507 4.41 -12.94 -1.00
CA ALA A 507 4.37 -13.24 -2.43
C ALA A 507 3.41 -12.30 -3.19
N PHE A 508 2.25 -11.99 -2.60
CA PHE A 508 1.29 -11.05 -3.16
C PHE A 508 1.81 -9.59 -3.15
N GLU A 509 2.35 -9.13 -2.02
CA GLU A 509 2.98 -7.82 -1.87
C GLU A 509 4.07 -7.64 -2.93
N ARG A 510 5.03 -8.55 -3.03
CA ARG A 510 6.14 -8.45 -4.00
C ARG A 510 5.70 -8.44 -5.47
N ALA A 511 4.56 -9.04 -5.79
CA ALA A 511 4.01 -9.05 -7.14
C ALA A 511 3.20 -7.78 -7.49
N THR A 512 2.77 -7.05 -6.46
CA THR A 512 1.97 -5.81 -6.59
C THR A 512 2.79 -4.55 -6.25
N GLU A 513 3.90 -4.73 -5.55
CA GLU A 513 4.94 -3.75 -5.27
C GLU A 513 5.77 -3.51 -6.54
N ARG A 514 5.95 -2.24 -6.90
CA ARG A 514 6.76 -1.89 -8.08
C ARG A 514 8.25 -1.99 -7.73
N PRO A 515 9.06 -2.68 -8.54
CA PRO A 515 10.49 -2.42 -8.54
C PRO A 515 10.73 -0.92 -8.80
N PRO A 516 11.71 -0.29 -8.12
CA PRO A 516 12.08 1.09 -8.40
C PRO A 516 12.27 1.33 -9.90
N GLY A 517 11.60 2.35 -10.44
CA GLY A 517 11.71 2.74 -11.85
C GLY A 517 10.84 1.97 -12.86
N GLN A 518 9.97 1.05 -12.44
CA GLN A 518 9.01 0.39 -13.35
C GLN A 518 7.59 1.00 -13.27
N PRO A 519 6.95 1.36 -14.40
CA PRO A 519 5.56 1.84 -14.42
C PRO A 519 4.54 0.74 -14.08
N ARG A 520 3.37 1.12 -13.53
CA ARG A 520 2.22 0.17 -13.32
C ARG A 520 1.64 -0.06 -14.70
N ASP A 521 1.34 -1.31 -15.00
CA ASP A 521 0.48 -1.67 -16.11
C ASP A 521 -0.73 -2.44 -15.55
N ASN A 522 -1.93 -1.97 -15.86
CA ASN A 522 -3.20 -2.62 -15.54
C ASN A 522 -3.98 -2.97 -16.82
N LEU A 523 -3.31 -2.94 -17.97
CA LEU A 523 -3.91 -3.19 -19.27
C LEU A 523 -3.87 -4.68 -19.62
N ILE A 524 -4.98 -5.15 -20.19
CA ILE A 524 -5.03 -6.45 -20.87
C ILE A 524 -5.11 -6.18 -22.37
N LEU A 525 -4.00 -6.38 -23.07
CA LEU A 525 -3.96 -6.20 -24.52
C LEU A 525 -4.63 -7.40 -25.22
N VAL A 526 -5.64 -7.11 -26.04
CA VAL A 526 -6.36 -8.12 -26.83
C VAL A 526 -6.03 -7.96 -28.31
N PRO A 527 -5.35 -8.93 -28.95
CA PRO A 527 -5.00 -8.83 -30.36
C PRO A 527 -6.25 -8.89 -31.25
N LYS A 528 -6.32 -8.00 -32.25
CA LYS A 528 -7.37 -7.98 -33.28
C LYS A 528 -6.74 -7.72 -34.65
N ALA A 529 -7.24 -8.43 -35.66
CA ALA A 529 -6.82 -8.23 -37.04
C ALA A 529 -7.64 -7.12 -37.70
N LEU A 530 -6.96 -6.11 -38.27
CA LEU A 530 -7.55 -5.01 -39.04
C LEU A 530 -6.78 -4.84 -40.36
N PRO A 531 -7.44 -4.38 -41.44
CA PRO A 531 -6.76 -4.09 -42.70
C PRO A 531 -5.90 -2.82 -42.57
N ILE A 532 -4.66 -2.90 -43.07
CA ILE A 532 -3.72 -1.78 -43.17
C ILE A 532 -3.39 -1.58 -44.66
N PHE A 533 -3.55 -0.36 -45.17
CA PHE A 533 -3.37 -0.05 -46.58
C PHE A 533 -2.00 0.59 -46.84
N ASP A 534 -1.33 0.16 -47.90
CA ASP A 534 -0.10 0.84 -48.34
C ASP A 534 -0.42 2.17 -49.01
N ILE A 535 0.10 3.26 -48.46
CA ILE A 535 -0.13 4.62 -48.95
C ILE A 535 0.39 4.82 -50.37
N ARG A 536 1.44 4.08 -50.80
CA ARG A 536 1.99 4.17 -52.17
C ARG A 536 1.01 3.65 -53.23
N HIS A 537 0.03 2.85 -52.83
CA HIS A 537 -0.98 2.26 -53.69
C HIS A 537 -2.39 2.77 -53.37
N SER A 538 -2.49 3.86 -52.61
CA SER A 538 -3.75 4.46 -52.16
C SER A 538 -4.04 5.77 -52.91
N GLU A 539 -5.32 6.11 -53.06
CA GLU A 539 -5.77 7.44 -53.53
C GLU A 539 -5.72 8.50 -52.42
N MET A 540 -5.42 8.10 -51.17
CA MET A 540 -5.35 8.98 -50.02
C MET A 540 -4.15 9.93 -50.15
N VAL A 541 -4.41 11.24 -50.15
CA VAL A 541 -3.38 12.27 -50.06
C VAL A 541 -3.24 12.70 -48.60
N PRO A 542 -2.14 12.30 -47.91
CA PRO A 542 -1.94 12.61 -46.51
C PRO A 542 -1.62 14.10 -46.30
N SER A 543 -2.07 14.64 -45.17
CA SER A 543 -1.78 16.00 -44.73
C SER A 543 -2.10 16.11 -43.24
N LEU A 544 -1.24 16.83 -42.51
CA LEU A 544 -1.43 17.10 -41.08
C LEU A 544 -2.78 17.74 -40.77
N ASP A 545 -3.30 18.61 -41.66
CA ASP A 545 -4.56 19.32 -41.44
C ASP A 545 -5.82 18.52 -41.75
N ARG A 546 -5.69 17.40 -42.48
CA ARG A 546 -6.82 16.61 -42.97
C ARG A 546 -6.96 15.27 -42.26
N CYS A 547 -5.89 14.48 -42.23
CA CYS A 547 -5.88 13.15 -41.61
C CYS A 547 -4.91 13.03 -40.44
N GLY A 548 -4.22 14.13 -40.11
CA GLY A 548 -3.33 14.20 -38.96
C GLY A 548 -1.92 13.68 -39.20
N PHE A 549 -1.57 13.15 -40.38
CA PHE A 549 -0.23 12.68 -40.67
C PHE A 549 0.22 12.99 -42.10
N GLU A 550 1.53 13.05 -42.32
CA GLU A 550 2.17 13.34 -43.60
C GLU A 550 3.59 12.76 -43.65
N TRP A 551 4.00 12.23 -44.81
CA TRP A 551 5.41 11.88 -45.05
C TRP A 551 6.11 13.01 -45.80
N VAL A 552 7.23 13.47 -45.26
CA VAL A 552 8.02 14.58 -45.81
C VAL A 552 9.43 14.09 -46.13
N LYS A 553 9.99 14.57 -47.24
CA LYS A 553 11.37 14.26 -47.61
C LYS A 553 12.35 15.09 -46.79
N CYS A 554 13.29 14.43 -46.14
CA CYS A 554 14.36 15.07 -45.38
C CYS A 554 15.68 14.33 -45.58
N GLN A 555 16.78 15.06 -45.77
CA GLN A 555 18.11 14.49 -45.70
C GLN A 555 18.76 14.92 -44.39
N THR A 556 19.04 13.95 -43.53
CA THR A 556 19.67 14.20 -42.22
C THR A 556 21.15 13.86 -42.29
N THR A 557 21.99 14.66 -41.62
CA THR A 557 23.45 14.45 -41.59
C THR A 557 23.89 13.94 -40.22
N GLY A 558 24.66 12.84 -40.18
CA GLY A 558 25.26 12.33 -38.94
C GLY A 558 24.98 10.86 -38.60
N SER A 559 25.87 10.32 -37.74
CA SER A 559 25.63 9.12 -36.94
C SER A 559 24.71 9.47 -35.75
N LEU A 560 24.24 8.47 -35.00
CA LEU A 560 23.51 8.66 -33.73
C LEU A 560 24.24 7.91 -32.62
N GLU A 561 25.55 8.11 -32.56
CA GLU A 561 26.47 7.37 -31.69
C GLU A 561 26.80 8.14 -30.41
N ASP A 562 26.67 9.47 -30.43
CA ASP A 562 26.99 10.36 -29.32
C ASP A 562 25.97 11.50 -29.17
N GLU A 563 26.01 12.19 -28.03
CA GLU A 563 25.05 13.27 -27.72
C GLU A 563 25.10 14.46 -28.67
N GLU A 564 26.29 14.80 -29.22
CA GLU A 564 26.44 15.92 -30.14
C GLU A 564 25.74 15.61 -31.47
N SER A 565 25.94 14.40 -31.98
CA SER A 565 25.29 13.88 -33.19
C SER A 565 23.77 13.78 -33.04
N ILE A 566 23.28 13.33 -31.88
CA ILE A 566 21.84 13.30 -31.56
C ILE A 566 21.27 14.72 -31.51
N THR A 567 21.96 15.66 -30.86
CA THR A 567 21.52 17.05 -30.76
C THR A 567 21.46 17.71 -32.14
N GLN A 568 22.44 17.45 -32.99
CA GLN A 568 22.42 17.93 -34.38
C GLN A 568 21.25 17.33 -35.16
N HIS A 569 20.98 16.04 -34.98
CA HIS A 569 19.86 15.36 -35.62
C HIS A 569 18.51 15.95 -35.22
N ILE A 570 18.32 16.23 -33.92
CA ILE A 570 17.12 16.89 -33.39
C ILE A 570 16.92 18.25 -34.08
N ARG A 571 17.97 19.07 -34.23
CA ARG A 571 17.88 20.39 -34.88
C ARG A 571 17.46 20.29 -36.34
N GLU A 572 17.96 19.30 -37.07
CA GLU A 572 17.56 19.05 -38.47
C GLU A 572 16.08 18.72 -38.57
N LEU A 573 15.59 17.85 -37.67
CA LEU A 573 14.18 17.47 -37.64
C LEU A 573 13.28 18.61 -37.13
N GLU A 574 13.72 19.45 -36.19
CA GLU A 574 13.00 20.66 -35.80
C GLU A 574 12.84 21.64 -36.96
N SER A 575 13.89 21.79 -37.78
CA SER A 575 13.82 22.60 -39.01
C SER A 575 12.83 22.01 -40.01
N LEU A 576 12.87 20.69 -40.23
CA LEU A 576 11.91 20.00 -41.09
C LEU A 576 10.48 20.22 -40.62
N VAL A 577 10.23 20.08 -39.33
CA VAL A 577 8.91 20.29 -38.72
C VAL A 577 8.45 21.72 -38.96
N LYS A 578 9.30 22.73 -38.71
CA LYS A 578 8.96 24.14 -38.98
C LYS A 578 8.58 24.38 -40.44
N ASP A 579 9.34 23.83 -41.38
CA ASP A 579 9.10 24.00 -42.80
C ASP A 579 7.80 23.32 -43.23
N ALA A 580 7.55 22.09 -42.74
CA ALA A 580 6.36 21.32 -43.06
C ALA A 580 5.08 21.92 -42.46
N THR A 581 5.16 22.53 -41.28
CA THR A 581 3.97 23.10 -40.59
C THR A 581 3.81 24.60 -40.82
N GLY A 582 4.83 25.31 -41.29
CA GLY A 582 4.88 26.77 -41.30
C GLY A 582 4.90 27.39 -39.89
N ALA A 583 5.36 26.64 -38.88
CA ALA A 583 5.31 27.08 -37.50
C ALA A 583 6.37 28.15 -37.20
N ARG A 584 6.00 29.12 -36.35
CA ARG A 584 6.95 30.12 -35.83
C ARG A 584 8.02 29.46 -34.95
N MET A 585 7.63 28.43 -34.21
CA MET A 585 8.46 27.73 -33.24
C MET A 585 8.20 26.23 -33.31
N ALA A 586 9.26 25.45 -33.11
CA ALA A 586 9.25 24.01 -32.92
C ALA A 586 10.22 23.71 -31.78
N LEU A 587 9.75 23.03 -30.73
CA LEU A 587 10.53 22.72 -29.53
C LEU A 587 10.41 21.23 -29.20
N THR A 588 11.52 20.53 -29.24
CA THR A 588 11.59 19.13 -28.83
C THR A 588 11.59 19.02 -27.31
N PHE A 589 10.74 18.14 -26.77
CA PHE A 589 10.70 17.88 -25.32
C PHE A 589 10.98 16.42 -24.95
N ASP A 590 10.94 15.50 -25.91
CA ASP A 590 11.24 14.09 -25.70
C ASP A 590 11.73 13.46 -27.01
N TYR A 591 12.61 12.47 -26.91
CA TYR A 591 12.99 11.63 -28.03
C TYR A 591 13.33 10.20 -27.58
N GLN A 592 13.18 9.24 -28.48
CA GLN A 592 13.49 7.84 -28.25
C GLN A 592 14.13 7.22 -29.50
N ILE A 593 15.07 6.32 -29.29
CA ILE A 593 15.61 5.45 -30.34
C ILE A 593 14.97 4.08 -30.17
N ARG A 594 14.23 3.60 -31.17
CA ARG A 594 13.63 2.27 -31.13
C ARG A 594 14.43 1.26 -31.93
N LYS A 595 14.75 0.14 -31.30
CA LYS A 595 15.46 -1.00 -31.92
C LYS A 595 14.69 -2.30 -31.64
N ARG A 596 14.59 -3.20 -32.62
CA ARG A 596 13.94 -4.51 -32.43
C ARG A 596 14.70 -5.42 -31.46
N GLU A 597 16.03 -5.39 -31.49
CA GLU A 597 16.89 -6.06 -30.51
C GLU A 597 17.47 -5.02 -29.55
N LEU A 598 17.26 -5.24 -28.25
CA LEU A 598 17.65 -4.30 -27.20
C LEU A 598 19.10 -4.50 -26.81
N ASP A 599 19.87 -3.41 -26.82
CA ASP A 599 21.12 -3.29 -26.07
C ASP A 599 20.78 -2.55 -24.77
N ARG A 600 20.80 -3.27 -23.64
CA ARG A 600 19.99 -2.97 -22.44
C ARG A 600 20.53 -1.87 -21.51
N GLU A 601 21.43 -1.00 -21.97
CA GLU A 601 22.12 -0.05 -21.08
C GLU A 601 21.56 1.39 -21.08
N SER A 602 20.69 1.76 -22.03
CA SER A 602 20.17 3.15 -22.14
C SER A 602 18.64 3.24 -22.03
N PRO A 603 18.08 4.13 -21.19
CA PRO A 603 16.62 4.33 -21.08
C PRO A 603 15.99 4.94 -22.34
N GLN A 604 16.81 5.54 -23.21
CA GLN A 604 16.40 6.10 -24.50
C GLN A 604 16.28 5.06 -25.61
N ILE A 605 16.78 3.84 -25.39
CA ILE A 605 16.61 2.72 -26.31
C ILE A 605 15.39 1.91 -25.88
N ARG A 606 14.37 1.85 -26.75
CA ARG A 606 13.11 1.14 -26.47
C ARG A 606 12.82 0.08 -27.53
N PRO A 607 12.09 -1.00 -27.19
CA PRO A 607 11.58 -1.90 -28.20
C PRO A 607 10.56 -1.18 -29.09
N VAL A 608 10.28 -1.75 -30.25
CA VAL A 608 9.19 -1.29 -31.11
C VAL A 608 7.87 -1.38 -30.34
N SER A 609 7.07 -0.30 -30.35
CA SER A 609 5.72 -0.35 -29.77
C SER A 609 4.79 -1.14 -30.67
N THR A 610 4.13 -2.16 -30.11
CA THR A 610 3.24 -3.09 -30.82
C THR A 610 1.78 -2.99 -30.37
N PHE A 611 1.46 -2.00 -29.53
CA PHE A 611 0.08 -1.68 -29.14
C PHE A 611 -0.34 -0.35 -29.75
N VAL A 612 -1.64 -0.20 -30.00
CA VAL A 612 -2.20 1.02 -30.57
C VAL A 612 -2.37 2.07 -29.48
N HIS A 613 -1.80 3.25 -29.72
CA HIS A 613 -1.85 4.36 -28.78
C HIS A 613 -1.82 5.72 -29.50
N ILE A 614 -2.07 6.79 -28.74
CA ILE A 614 -1.81 8.19 -29.10
C ILE A 614 -0.97 8.78 -27.97
N ASP A 615 0.21 9.35 -28.28
CA ASP A 615 1.24 9.66 -27.27
C ASP A 615 0.77 10.58 -26.13
N ILE A 616 -0.28 11.39 -26.34
CA ILE A 616 -0.73 12.37 -25.34
C ILE A 616 -2.23 12.62 -25.41
N THR A 617 -2.85 12.87 -24.26
CA THR A 617 -4.25 13.34 -24.14
C THR A 617 -4.32 14.88 -24.06
N PRO A 618 -5.50 15.50 -24.23
CA PRO A 618 -5.67 16.94 -24.11
C PRO A 618 -5.26 17.51 -22.75
N SER A 619 -5.60 16.82 -21.66
CA SER A 619 -5.21 17.19 -20.28
C SER A 619 -3.69 17.16 -20.14
N ALA A 620 -3.06 16.05 -20.55
CA ALA A 620 -1.61 15.87 -20.44
C ALA A 620 -0.80 16.82 -21.34
N ALA A 621 -1.39 17.34 -22.43
CA ALA A 621 -0.71 18.28 -23.33
C ALA A 621 -0.30 19.58 -22.60
N GLU A 622 -1.20 20.14 -21.79
CA GLU A 622 -0.89 21.34 -21.00
C GLU A 622 0.15 21.05 -19.93
N ASP A 623 -0.03 19.97 -19.16
CA ASP A 623 0.89 19.57 -18.10
C ASP A 623 2.30 19.33 -18.66
N ARG A 624 2.40 18.71 -19.84
CA ARG A 624 3.67 18.50 -20.53
C ARG A 624 4.35 19.81 -20.92
N ILE A 625 3.61 20.79 -21.43
CA ILE A 625 4.16 22.10 -21.80
C ILE A 625 4.68 22.81 -20.55
N ARG A 626 3.90 22.82 -19.46
CA ARG A 626 4.28 23.46 -18.20
C ARG A 626 5.50 22.79 -17.56
N PHE A 627 5.59 21.46 -17.65
CA PHE A 627 6.71 20.70 -17.14
C PHE A 627 8.00 20.93 -17.95
N SER A 628 7.92 20.79 -19.27
CA SER A 628 9.11 20.83 -20.14
C SER A 628 9.62 22.26 -20.39
N PHE A 629 8.72 23.25 -20.40
CA PHE A 629 9.04 24.63 -20.78
C PHE A 629 8.39 25.67 -19.85
N PRO A 630 8.63 25.62 -18.52
CA PRO A 630 7.89 26.45 -17.55
C PRO A 630 7.96 27.95 -17.85
N GLU A 631 9.11 28.45 -18.31
CA GLU A 631 9.36 29.87 -18.56
C GLU A 631 8.57 30.46 -19.73
N ILE A 632 8.14 29.63 -20.68
CA ILE A 632 7.41 30.05 -21.88
C ILE A 632 6.05 29.37 -22.04
N ALA A 633 5.66 28.55 -21.07
CA ALA A 633 4.44 27.75 -21.12
C ALA A 633 3.20 28.59 -21.42
N ASP A 634 3.00 29.69 -20.69
CA ASP A 634 1.85 30.57 -20.92
C ASP A 634 1.89 31.23 -22.30
N SER A 635 3.07 31.52 -22.86
CA SER A 635 3.17 32.03 -24.22
C SER A 635 2.80 30.98 -25.26
N ILE A 636 3.06 29.69 -25.01
CA ILE A 636 2.67 28.59 -25.89
C ILE A 636 1.16 28.36 -25.79
N LEU A 637 0.62 28.29 -24.57
CA LEU A 637 -0.77 27.95 -24.28
C LEU A 637 -1.76 29.04 -24.72
N ASN A 638 -1.33 30.30 -24.80
CA ASN A 638 -2.17 31.43 -25.22
C ASN A 638 -2.31 31.60 -26.75
N GLN A 639 -1.78 30.67 -27.54
CA GLN A 639 -1.89 30.66 -28.99
C GLN A 639 -2.19 29.25 -29.49
N ARG A 640 -2.47 29.10 -30.78
CA ARG A 640 -2.63 27.77 -31.35
C ARG A 640 -1.31 27.00 -31.30
N TYR A 641 -1.34 25.81 -30.71
CA TYR A 641 -0.21 24.90 -30.70
C TYR A 641 -0.62 23.49 -31.11
N ARG A 642 0.37 22.70 -31.54
CA ARG A 642 0.23 21.26 -31.78
C ARG A 642 1.35 20.51 -31.11
N ILE A 643 1.07 19.27 -30.73
CA ILE A 643 2.08 18.30 -30.33
C ILE A 643 2.17 17.25 -31.44
N LEU A 644 3.35 17.15 -32.05
CA LEU A 644 3.64 16.25 -33.14
C LEU A 644 4.63 15.17 -32.70
N SER A 645 4.47 13.96 -33.22
CA SER A 645 5.52 12.96 -33.24
C SER A 645 6.16 12.93 -34.63
N VAL A 646 7.49 12.91 -34.63
CA VAL A 646 8.33 12.76 -35.82
C VAL A 646 8.93 11.38 -35.76
N TRP A 647 8.61 10.55 -36.75
CA TRP A 647 9.12 9.20 -36.88
C TRP A 647 10.08 9.14 -38.07
N HIS A 648 11.36 8.96 -37.77
CA HIS A 648 12.44 8.96 -38.75
C HIS A 648 13.12 7.57 -38.82
N PRO A 649 13.06 6.88 -39.97
CA PRO A 649 13.78 5.62 -40.16
C PRO A 649 15.29 5.81 -40.09
N LEU A 650 15.99 4.93 -39.36
CA LEU A 650 17.47 4.93 -39.33
C LEU A 650 18.08 3.86 -40.24
N VAL A 651 17.24 2.95 -40.72
CA VAL A 651 17.59 1.90 -41.70
C VAL A 651 16.77 2.05 -42.96
N SER A 652 17.24 1.49 -44.07
CA SER A 652 16.56 1.61 -45.36
C SER A 652 16.69 0.34 -46.21
N PRO A 653 15.60 -0.12 -46.85
CA PRO A 653 14.21 0.22 -46.53
C PRO A 653 13.77 -0.39 -45.18
N ILE A 654 12.70 0.14 -44.58
CA ILE A 654 12.03 -0.50 -43.43
C ILE A 654 11.22 -1.69 -43.93
N LEU A 655 11.64 -2.89 -43.53
CA LEU A 655 10.98 -4.17 -43.85
C LEU A 655 10.64 -4.99 -42.59
N ASP A 656 10.93 -4.47 -41.41
CA ASP A 656 10.70 -5.08 -40.11
C ASP A 656 9.91 -4.09 -39.27
N TYR A 657 8.76 -4.52 -38.74
CA TYR A 657 7.80 -3.69 -38.00
C TYR A 657 7.62 -2.25 -38.51
N PRO A 658 7.16 -2.01 -39.75
CA PRO A 658 6.81 -0.67 -40.20
C PRO A 658 5.77 0.00 -39.29
N LEU A 659 5.70 1.33 -39.32
CA LEU A 659 4.73 2.09 -38.54
C LEU A 659 3.41 2.24 -39.32
N ALA A 660 2.32 1.79 -38.73
CA ALA A 660 0.97 2.07 -39.20
C ALA A 660 0.40 3.30 -38.47
N VAL A 661 -0.34 4.13 -39.21
CA VAL A 661 -1.03 5.33 -38.72
C VAL A 661 -2.49 5.30 -39.14
N CYS A 662 -3.39 5.72 -38.25
CA CYS A 662 -4.82 5.78 -38.51
C CYS A 662 -5.24 7.16 -39.00
N ASP A 663 -6.13 7.21 -40.00
CA ASP A 663 -6.77 8.46 -40.43
C ASP A 663 -7.64 9.03 -39.31
N SER A 664 -7.25 10.17 -38.76
CA SER A 664 -7.91 10.80 -37.61
C SER A 664 -9.40 11.07 -37.83
N ARG A 665 -9.86 11.20 -39.10
CA ARG A 665 -11.28 11.39 -39.44
C ARG A 665 -12.13 10.14 -39.26
N THR A 666 -11.48 9.00 -39.06
CA THR A 666 -12.12 7.69 -38.86
C THR A 666 -12.07 7.23 -37.42
N LEU A 667 -11.67 8.09 -36.49
CA LEU A 667 -11.52 7.82 -35.06
C LEU A 667 -12.68 8.46 -34.26
N PRO A 668 -13.67 7.67 -33.81
CA PRO A 668 -14.63 8.09 -32.80
C PRO A 668 -13.95 8.40 -31.45
N GLU A 669 -14.49 9.36 -30.70
CA GLU A 669 -14.04 9.64 -29.32
C GLU A 669 -14.32 8.45 -28.38
N ASP A 670 -15.44 7.75 -28.58
CA ASP A 670 -15.82 6.59 -27.74
C ASP A 670 -14.84 5.41 -27.86
N ASP A 671 -13.95 5.42 -28.86
CA ASP A 671 -12.91 4.41 -29.01
C ASP A 671 -11.66 4.73 -28.18
N LEU A 672 -11.60 5.88 -27.52
CA LEU A 672 -10.45 6.35 -26.75
C LEU A 672 -10.61 5.99 -25.27
N ILE A 673 -9.52 5.48 -24.69
CA ILE A 673 -9.42 5.19 -23.27
C ILE A 673 -8.22 5.97 -22.74
N GLU A 674 -8.45 6.87 -21.80
CA GLU A 674 -7.39 7.57 -21.07
C GLU A 674 -6.60 6.53 -20.26
N SER A 675 -5.28 6.58 -20.38
CA SER A 675 -4.36 5.70 -19.67
C SER A 675 -3.25 6.52 -19.06
N ASP A 676 -3.16 6.48 -17.73
CA ASP A 676 -2.10 7.14 -16.99
C ASP A 676 -0.73 6.56 -17.36
N PHE A 677 0.23 7.45 -17.57
CA PHE A 677 1.64 7.12 -17.72
C PHE A 677 2.42 7.81 -16.60
N ILE A 678 2.67 7.07 -15.53
CA ILE A 678 3.24 7.56 -14.28
C ILE A 678 4.78 7.46 -14.34
N TYR A 679 5.47 8.59 -14.40
CA TYR A 679 6.92 8.71 -14.21
C TYR A 679 7.22 9.06 -12.75
N PRO A 680 8.48 8.88 -12.27
CA PRO A 680 8.83 9.20 -10.87
C PRO A 680 8.48 10.64 -10.43
N ASN A 681 8.59 11.61 -11.34
CA ASN A 681 8.44 13.03 -11.04
C ASN A 681 7.38 13.74 -11.91
N PHE A 682 6.62 12.99 -12.70
CA PHE A 682 5.65 13.54 -13.65
C PHE A 682 4.59 12.51 -13.97
N GLU A 683 3.32 12.89 -13.93
CA GLU A 683 2.25 12.08 -14.48
C GLU A 683 1.89 12.63 -15.85
N SER A 684 1.89 11.75 -16.85
CA SER A 684 1.39 12.03 -18.18
C SER A 684 0.18 11.14 -18.42
N GLU A 685 -0.56 11.39 -19.47
CA GLU A 685 -1.65 10.51 -19.89
C GLU A 685 -1.55 10.31 -21.40
N THR A 686 -1.81 9.08 -21.86
CA THR A 686 -1.86 8.66 -23.26
C THR A 686 -3.26 8.12 -23.56
N PHE A 687 -3.67 8.07 -24.83
CA PHE A 687 -4.85 7.28 -25.18
C PHE A 687 -4.45 5.87 -25.62
N MET A 688 -5.10 4.88 -25.03
CA MET A 688 -5.27 3.57 -25.63
C MET A 688 -6.51 3.61 -26.55
N VAL A 689 -6.54 2.75 -27.57
CA VAL A 689 -7.60 2.79 -28.59
C VAL A 689 -8.27 1.43 -28.73
N PHE A 690 -9.60 1.40 -28.60
CA PHE A 690 -10.40 0.21 -28.86
C PHE A 690 -10.35 -0.15 -30.35
N PRO A 691 -10.30 -1.46 -30.69
CA PRO A 691 -10.31 -1.89 -32.08
C PRO A 691 -11.67 -1.60 -32.73
N ASN A 692 -11.68 -0.86 -33.84
CA ASN A 692 -12.89 -0.56 -34.60
C ASN A 692 -12.67 -0.77 -36.10
N VAL A 693 -13.61 -1.45 -36.74
CA VAL A 693 -13.59 -1.72 -38.19
C VAL A 693 -13.75 -0.45 -39.05
N ALA A 694 -14.21 0.65 -38.45
CA ALA A 694 -14.29 1.94 -39.12
C ALA A 694 -12.92 2.61 -39.27
N HIS A 695 -11.95 2.27 -38.41
CA HIS A 695 -10.60 2.84 -38.46
C HIS A 695 -9.93 2.51 -39.79
N LYS A 696 -9.39 3.53 -40.46
CA LYS A 696 -8.63 3.36 -41.70
C LYS A 696 -7.14 3.53 -41.44
N TRP A 697 -6.42 2.43 -41.49
CA TRP A 697 -4.99 2.34 -41.21
C TRP A 697 -4.16 2.41 -42.49
N TYR A 698 -3.07 3.16 -42.45
CA TYR A 698 -2.12 3.29 -43.55
C TYR A 698 -0.69 3.07 -43.08
N TYR A 699 0.18 2.61 -43.97
CA TYR A 699 1.62 2.58 -43.79
C TYR A 699 2.32 2.87 -45.13
N MET A 700 3.62 3.12 -45.12
CA MET A 700 4.40 3.24 -46.35
C MET A 700 5.26 2.00 -46.56
N SER A 701 5.01 1.24 -47.64
CA SER A 701 5.90 0.13 -48.01
C SER A 701 7.29 0.63 -48.39
N GLU A 702 8.31 -0.16 -48.07
CA GLU A 702 9.72 0.14 -48.37
C GLU A 702 10.12 1.58 -48.02
N GLN A 703 9.69 2.05 -46.84
CA GLN A 703 10.00 3.41 -46.36
C GLN A 703 11.51 3.57 -46.19
N CYS A 704 12.08 4.58 -46.85
CA CYS A 704 13.51 4.87 -46.79
C CYS A 704 13.81 5.90 -45.70
N ARG A 705 15.08 6.05 -45.32
CA ARG A 705 15.55 7.04 -44.34
C ARG A 705 15.09 8.45 -44.67
N ASP A 706 15.08 8.80 -45.95
CA ASP A 706 14.64 10.13 -46.40
C ASP A 706 13.12 10.35 -46.28
N ASP A 707 12.32 9.32 -46.00
CA ASP A 707 10.87 9.41 -45.79
C ASP A 707 10.58 9.60 -44.29
N VAL A 708 10.53 10.85 -43.81
CA VAL A 708 10.18 11.16 -42.41
C VAL A 708 8.66 11.26 -42.28
N LEU A 709 8.09 10.58 -41.29
CA LEU A 709 6.66 10.65 -40.99
C LEU A 709 6.40 11.66 -39.87
N LEU A 710 5.51 12.61 -40.12
CA LEU A 710 4.98 13.53 -39.13
C LEU A 710 3.55 13.09 -38.79
N LEU A 711 3.21 13.02 -37.50
CA LEU A 711 1.86 12.73 -37.04
C LEU A 711 1.45 13.63 -35.88
N VAL A 712 0.19 14.06 -35.88
CA VAL A 712 -0.42 14.92 -34.86
C VAL A 712 -0.91 14.04 -33.71
N ASN A 713 -0.40 14.29 -32.50
CA ASN A 713 -0.96 13.70 -31.29
C ASN A 713 -2.01 14.62 -30.65
N PHE A 714 -1.82 15.92 -30.75
CA PHE A 714 -2.74 16.92 -30.23
C PHE A 714 -2.70 18.22 -31.04
N ASP A 715 -3.86 18.84 -31.25
CA ASP A 715 -4.02 20.18 -31.83
C ASP A 715 -4.99 20.98 -30.95
N SER A 716 -4.57 22.16 -30.50
CA SER A 716 -5.34 22.96 -29.53
C SER A 716 -6.62 23.57 -30.10
N GLU A 717 -6.81 23.57 -31.42
CA GLU A 717 -8.00 24.13 -32.10
C GLU A 717 -8.81 23.09 -32.89
N LYS A 718 -8.16 22.02 -33.35
CA LYS A 718 -8.81 20.97 -34.14
C LYS A 718 -8.80 19.66 -33.37
N ASN A 719 -9.87 18.91 -33.48
CA ASN A 719 -9.90 17.55 -32.96
C ASN A 719 -9.17 16.57 -33.89
N ILE A 720 -7.85 16.67 -33.96
CA ILE A 720 -6.98 15.80 -34.77
C ILE A 720 -6.00 15.10 -33.84
N ARG A 721 -6.01 13.77 -33.90
CA ARG A 721 -5.09 12.90 -33.17
C ARG A 721 -4.96 11.58 -33.92
N VAL A 722 -3.74 11.04 -34.00
CA VAL A 722 -3.40 9.91 -34.87
C VAL A 722 -2.97 8.69 -34.04
N PRO A 723 -3.86 7.70 -33.91
CA PRO A 723 -3.49 6.38 -33.43
C PRO A 723 -2.39 5.78 -34.30
N HIS A 724 -1.39 5.20 -33.66
CA HIS A 724 -0.28 4.57 -34.38
C HIS A 724 0.27 3.35 -33.64
N SER A 725 0.90 2.45 -34.40
CA SER A 725 1.57 1.26 -33.85
C SER A 725 2.53 0.64 -34.86
N GLY A 726 3.54 -0.08 -34.38
CA GLY A 726 4.32 -1.00 -35.20
C GLY A 726 3.54 -2.30 -35.44
N PHE A 727 3.62 -2.85 -36.64
CA PHE A 727 2.93 -4.10 -36.98
C PHE A 727 3.80 -5.06 -37.79
N GLU A 728 3.53 -6.35 -37.69
CA GLU A 728 4.27 -7.37 -38.43
C GLU A 728 3.82 -7.44 -39.89
N LEU A 729 4.81 -7.48 -40.81
CA LEU A 729 4.56 -7.83 -42.21
C LEU A 729 4.42 -9.36 -42.36
N PRO A 730 3.76 -9.83 -43.43
CA PRO A 730 3.64 -11.26 -43.72
C PRO A 730 5.00 -12.01 -43.71
N PRO A 731 5.05 -13.27 -43.22
CA PRO A 731 6.32 -13.99 -43.01
C PRO A 731 7.16 -14.27 -44.26
N ASP A 732 6.57 -14.15 -45.45
CA ASP A 732 7.23 -14.35 -46.75
C ASP A 732 8.06 -13.13 -47.19
N MET A 733 7.95 -11.99 -46.50
CA MET A 733 8.83 -10.84 -46.65
C MET A 733 10.18 -11.11 -45.96
N ARG A 734 11.28 -11.13 -46.73
CA ARG A 734 12.63 -11.28 -46.15
C ARG A 734 13.06 -9.99 -45.46
N VAL A 735 13.25 -10.06 -44.14
CA VAL A 735 13.90 -9.01 -43.36
C VAL A 735 15.42 -9.11 -43.55
N SER A 736 16.02 -8.14 -44.24
CA SER A 736 17.48 -8.05 -44.39
C SER A 736 18.15 -7.28 -43.25
N ARG A 737 17.42 -6.40 -42.56
CA ARG A 737 17.89 -5.60 -41.43
C ARG A 737 16.72 -5.31 -40.48
N LEU A 738 16.97 -5.40 -39.17
CA LEU A 738 15.97 -5.13 -38.15
C LEU A 738 15.64 -3.64 -38.07
N ARG A 739 14.43 -3.30 -37.59
CA ARG A 739 14.00 -1.91 -37.43
C ARG A 739 14.92 -1.17 -36.47
N GLU A 740 15.40 -0.03 -36.94
CA GLU A 740 15.91 1.06 -36.10
C GLU A 740 15.22 2.35 -36.55
N SER A 741 14.66 3.11 -35.61
CA SER A 741 13.97 4.37 -35.86
C SER A 741 14.22 5.39 -34.76
N PHE A 742 14.25 6.66 -35.11
CA PHE A 742 14.29 7.80 -34.19
C PHE A 742 12.88 8.40 -34.08
N GLU A 743 12.38 8.55 -32.86
CA GLU A 743 11.06 9.09 -32.55
C GLU A 743 11.22 10.33 -31.69
N MET A 744 10.68 11.46 -32.14
CA MET A 744 10.85 12.74 -31.48
C MET A 744 9.49 13.41 -31.26
N ARG A 745 9.23 13.92 -30.05
CA ARG A 745 8.03 14.71 -29.77
C ARG A 745 8.34 16.19 -29.72
N VAL A 746 7.57 16.95 -30.48
CA VAL A 746 7.79 18.37 -30.73
C VAL A 746 6.52 19.15 -30.48
N ILE A 747 6.63 20.24 -29.74
CA ILE A 747 5.60 21.27 -29.64
C ILE A 747 5.84 22.30 -30.75
N VAL A 748 4.82 22.57 -31.55
CA VAL A 748 4.85 23.64 -32.56
C VAL A 748 3.81 24.70 -32.25
N THR A 749 4.18 25.96 -32.45
CA THR A 749 3.24 27.09 -32.32
C THR A 749 3.02 27.72 -33.68
N MET A 750 1.75 27.86 -34.06
CA MET A 750 1.37 28.44 -35.35
C MET A 750 1.39 29.97 -35.25
N GLY A 751 1.83 30.64 -36.33
CA GLY A 751 1.95 32.10 -36.39
C GLY A 751 0.70 32.82 -36.86
#